data_AF-A0A8B6F456-F1
#
_entry.id   AF-A0A8B6F456-F1
#
_cell.length_a   1.000
_cell.length_b   1.000
_cell.length_c   1.000
_cell.angle_alpha   90.00
_cell.angle_beta   90.00
_cell.angle_gamma   90.00
#
_symmetry.space_group_name_H-M   'P 1'
#
loop_
_entity.id
_entity.type
_entity.pdbx_description
1 polymer ?
#
loop_
_entity_poly.entity_id
_entity_poly.type
_entity_poly.pdbx_seq_one_letter_code
_entity_poly.pdbx_strand_id
1 'polypeptide(L)'
;MDTEADLDQNRLSEVVSDILKCEGFFMEHIHVFRSECLLSEKIAKDLFGITEIKCGSMMAEGSHILGSDMDIMHVSPGIIAVNGDCNFFDEKMHILKEEMDKCLPGYTRLLVHRLNPKSHFLPDIQTIIKKDGNSLYLSSEEYLKIFKNVRTKSWTFPYANANFYSHGPCTTASIYNLKGISFNIEYDMTCGIKCHSWPVAATEWLHRPRLMGWPSIDIVEKIASFPVHVMPVGDPKSEISSMQWRFAFSYAERELIWNFSDIQFQSYILLKSIFKGKIEALSPNELSGYQMKTLLFWISEEYGVKIFTKENLLHCLEICFDRLKHHISHSSLPHYILRDRNLLEAKLDMKTRNRIVDEITKILADIFVSIFECRHIVLRSSKYLNAYKGSKTQFISRVMTPLVFGLMKCPKTVTLQIFLESFKVCTGITFLTNNFEELRTLIEEIHSGKNFSVDILPYMLKTAKLFAGIQLGMMFYEDSIDDKAPEQINILLGAADLAFKMGTDLDEFSGKLYFATFALSNNKIDCALSILFPIMCNTKPFIYSGWCSKKKVLQFSNNEIHYIDYDTIDEKVSNCNDIVFPKTVVHFVPEPIKYELFLQQCTKQWQFCLYHPVVYAFFLMFEITRKINGPMIVQNEILGKLSTFIEDCKGGYERHRAYNLLGSCYYKCGRKDEAIDIYCRSLQEQSDNKNVAIYHLCILLLEKITSKTSVLYSRTQ
;
A
#
# COMPACT_ATOMS: atom_id res chain seq x y z
N MET A 1 29.85 44.26 1.72
CA MET A 1 30.09 43.60 3.01
C MET A 1 28.92 44.01 3.89
N ASP A 2 27.77 43.39 3.67
CA ASP A 2 26.63 43.50 4.57
C ASP A 2 26.63 42.20 5.38
N THR A 3 26.68 42.38 6.68
CA THR A 3 26.99 41.40 7.71
C THR A 3 25.95 40.29 7.80
N GLU A 4 26.44 39.07 7.97
CA GLU A 4 25.76 37.80 8.28
C GLU A 4 24.87 37.81 9.55
N ALA A 5 24.58 38.98 10.13
CA ALA A 5 24.26 39.14 11.54
C ALA A 5 22.76 39.25 11.90
N ASP A 6 21.83 39.32 10.95
CA ASP A 6 20.38 39.27 11.27
C ASP A 6 19.60 38.60 10.13
N LEU A 7 19.96 37.37 9.79
CA LEU A 7 19.00 36.54 9.09
C LEU A 7 17.94 36.09 10.10
N ASP A 8 16.75 36.67 10.01
CA ASP A 8 15.64 36.36 10.90
C ASP A 8 15.37 34.84 10.90
N GLN A 9 15.56 34.21 12.07
CA GLN A 9 15.32 32.78 12.27
C GLN A 9 13.88 32.40 11.91
N ASN A 10 12.94 33.34 12.08
CA ASN A 10 11.55 33.17 11.67
C ASN A 10 11.45 33.02 10.15
N ARG A 11 12.20 33.82 9.39
CA ARG A 11 12.19 33.76 7.92
C ARG A 11 12.76 32.45 7.40
N LEU A 12 13.83 31.94 8.02
CA LEU A 12 14.33 30.60 7.69
C LEU A 12 13.30 29.53 7.99
N SER A 13 12.63 29.63 9.15
CA SER A 13 11.58 28.71 9.56
C SER A 13 10.42 28.69 8.57
N GLU A 14 9.98 29.87 8.12
CA GLU A 14 8.96 30.00 7.09
C GLU A 14 9.34 29.31 5.79
N VAL A 15 10.56 29.56 5.31
CA VAL A 15 11.06 28.97 4.06
C VAL A 15 11.13 27.45 4.18
N VAL A 16 11.59 26.91 5.31
CA VAL A 16 11.62 25.44 5.54
C VAL A 16 10.21 24.86 5.53
N SER A 17 9.25 25.52 6.19
CA SER A 17 7.85 25.08 6.18
C SER A 17 7.23 25.14 4.77
N ASP A 18 7.51 26.19 3.99
CA ASP A 18 7.03 26.27 2.60
C ASP A 18 7.66 25.20 1.70
N ILE A 19 8.94 24.87 1.92
CA ILE A 19 9.60 23.75 1.23
C ILE A 19 8.87 22.45 1.59
N LEU A 20 8.63 22.17 2.87
CA LEU A 20 7.90 20.98 3.31
C LEU A 20 6.48 20.93 2.73
N LYS A 21 5.80 22.08 2.60
CA LYS A 21 4.51 22.17 1.93
C LYS A 21 4.60 21.85 0.44
N CYS A 22 5.62 22.35 -0.26
CA CYS A 22 5.89 21.99 -1.66
C CYS A 22 6.22 20.51 -1.85
N GLU A 23 6.79 19.87 -0.83
CA GLU A 23 7.11 18.45 -0.78
C GLU A 23 5.91 17.57 -0.33
N GLY A 24 4.78 18.20 0.01
CA GLY A 24 3.53 17.51 0.36
C GLY A 24 3.32 17.26 1.86
N PHE A 25 4.11 17.82 2.77
CA PHE A 25 3.94 17.64 4.21
C PHE A 25 3.01 18.69 4.81
N PHE A 26 1.73 18.62 4.44
CA PHE A 26 0.64 19.43 4.99
C PHE A 26 -0.65 18.60 5.09
N MET A 27 -1.55 18.96 5.99
CA MET A 27 -2.61 18.05 6.45
C MET A 27 -3.64 17.73 5.39
N GLU A 28 -4.07 18.70 4.59
CA GLU A 28 -5.00 18.47 3.48
C GLU A 28 -4.49 17.37 2.53
N HIS A 29 -3.20 17.36 2.16
CA HIS A 29 -2.59 16.28 1.38
C HIS A 29 -2.61 14.95 2.14
N ILE A 30 -2.14 14.97 3.37
CA ILE A 30 -1.95 13.75 4.17
C ILE A 30 -3.30 13.11 4.54
N HIS A 31 -4.38 13.88 4.64
CA HIS A 31 -5.74 13.36 4.82
C HIS A 31 -6.19 12.48 3.66
N VAL A 32 -5.76 12.76 2.42
CA VAL A 32 -6.09 11.88 1.30
C VAL A 32 -5.35 10.54 1.39
N PHE A 33 -4.07 10.58 1.75
CA PHE A 33 -3.30 9.37 2.03
C PHE A 33 -3.96 8.52 3.14
N ARG A 34 -4.42 9.16 4.23
CA ARG A 34 -5.12 8.49 5.34
C ARG A 34 -6.48 7.90 4.97
N SER A 35 -7.16 8.50 3.98
CA SER A 35 -8.43 7.98 3.47
C SER A 35 -8.26 6.65 2.74
N GLU A 36 -7.14 6.44 2.05
CA GLU A 36 -6.79 5.17 1.40
C GLU A 36 -6.56 4.05 2.42
N CYS A 37 -5.84 4.37 3.50
CA CYS A 37 -5.64 3.46 4.64
C CYS A 37 -6.97 2.91 5.18
N LEU A 38 -7.97 3.77 5.43
CA LEU A 38 -9.28 3.36 5.94
C LEU A 38 -10.06 2.51 4.93
N LEU A 39 -9.99 2.88 3.64
CA LEU A 39 -10.63 2.11 2.57
C LEU A 39 -10.04 0.70 2.48
N SER A 40 -8.72 0.57 2.57
CA SER A 40 -8.00 -0.71 2.53
C SER A 40 -8.38 -1.64 3.69
N GLU A 41 -8.44 -1.13 4.93
CA GLU A 41 -8.86 -1.91 6.11
C GLU A 41 -10.29 -2.45 5.97
N LYS A 42 -11.19 -1.60 5.49
CA LYS A 42 -12.60 -1.95 5.32
C LYS A 42 -12.75 -3.05 4.28
N ILE A 43 -12.07 -2.92 3.16
CA ILE A 43 -12.06 -3.92 2.09
C ILE A 43 -11.52 -5.25 2.58
N ALA A 44 -10.43 -5.23 3.36
CA ALA A 44 -9.88 -6.45 3.94
C ALA A 44 -10.90 -7.19 4.81
N LYS A 45 -11.68 -6.42 5.58
CA LYS A 45 -12.72 -6.94 6.44
C LYS A 45 -13.93 -7.46 5.67
N ASP A 46 -14.48 -6.63 4.79
CA ASP A 46 -15.74 -6.92 4.10
C ASP A 46 -15.57 -8.02 3.05
N LEU A 47 -14.43 -8.06 2.32
CA LEU A 47 -14.21 -9.05 1.26
C LEU A 47 -13.47 -10.32 1.70
N PHE A 48 -12.56 -10.23 2.67
CA PHE A 48 -11.74 -11.38 3.09
C PHE A 48 -12.05 -11.87 4.50
N GLY A 49 -12.95 -11.20 5.22
CA GLY A 49 -13.22 -11.51 6.63
C GLY A 49 -12.03 -11.22 7.54
N ILE A 50 -11.04 -10.46 7.08
CA ILE A 50 -9.81 -10.16 7.82
C ILE A 50 -9.95 -8.80 8.47
N THR A 51 -10.00 -8.76 9.80
CA THR A 51 -9.89 -7.49 10.52
C THR A 51 -8.41 -7.13 10.63
N GLU A 52 -7.99 -6.08 9.94
CA GLU A 52 -6.64 -5.53 10.04
C GLU A 52 -6.66 -4.04 10.33
N ILE A 53 -5.56 -3.58 10.92
CA ILE A 53 -5.34 -2.22 11.37
C ILE A 53 -3.98 -1.82 10.81
N LYS A 54 -3.98 -0.99 9.78
CA LYS A 54 -2.81 -0.32 9.24
C LYS A 54 -2.24 0.60 10.32
N CYS A 55 -0.95 0.46 10.56
CA CYS A 55 -0.23 1.16 11.61
C CYS A 55 1.01 1.86 11.04
N GLY A 56 1.66 2.66 11.87
CA GLY A 56 2.97 3.19 11.56
C GLY A 56 3.01 4.18 10.40
N SER A 57 4.25 4.51 10.02
CA SER A 57 4.50 5.74 9.28
C SER A 57 4.19 5.66 7.80
N MET A 58 4.41 4.49 7.20
CA MET A 58 4.17 4.25 5.77
C MET A 58 2.74 3.85 5.43
N MET A 59 1.99 3.25 6.37
CA MET A 59 0.66 2.71 6.10
C MET A 59 -0.47 3.55 6.67
N ALA A 60 -0.26 4.31 7.76
CA ALA A 60 -1.35 4.98 8.46
C ALA A 60 -1.09 6.46 8.77
N GLU A 61 0.11 6.84 9.16
CA GLU A 61 0.35 8.20 9.67
C GLU A 61 0.58 9.22 8.54
N GLY A 62 1.13 8.77 7.40
CA GLY A 62 1.61 9.62 6.31
C GLY A 62 3.02 10.17 6.55
N SER A 63 3.73 9.64 7.55
CA SER A 63 4.98 10.18 8.09
C SER A 63 6.24 9.41 7.66
N HIS A 64 6.16 8.71 6.53
CA HIS A 64 7.25 7.86 6.05
C HIS A 64 8.45 8.68 5.59
N ILE A 65 9.62 8.17 5.94
CA ILE A 65 10.93 8.67 5.57
C ILE A 65 11.72 7.55 4.87
N LEU A 66 12.84 7.85 4.23
CA LEU A 66 13.63 6.83 3.52
C LEU A 66 13.96 5.64 4.45
N GLY A 67 13.64 4.43 3.97
CA GLY A 67 13.79 3.17 4.71
C GLY A 67 12.81 3.00 5.86
N SER A 68 11.60 3.58 5.79
CA SER A 68 10.50 3.19 6.68
C SER A 68 9.96 1.82 6.28
N ASP A 69 9.58 1.05 7.28
CA ASP A 69 8.87 -0.21 7.22
C ASP A 69 7.36 -0.03 7.01
N MET A 70 6.68 -1.14 6.77
CA MET A 70 5.23 -1.22 6.62
C MET A 70 4.63 -2.02 7.78
N ASP A 71 3.85 -1.37 8.65
CA ASP A 71 3.26 -2.00 9.84
C ASP A 71 1.77 -2.34 9.68
N ILE A 72 1.40 -3.59 9.93
CA ILE A 72 0.00 -4.05 9.95
C ILE A 72 -0.27 -4.94 11.16
N MET A 73 -1.33 -4.62 11.90
CA MET A 73 -1.85 -5.45 12.97
C MET A 73 -3.12 -6.16 12.51
N HIS A 74 -3.11 -7.49 12.52
CA HIS A 74 -4.31 -8.30 12.40
C HIS A 74 -5.00 -8.45 13.75
N VAL A 75 -6.32 -8.51 13.77
CA VAL A 75 -7.09 -8.77 14.98
C VAL A 75 -7.50 -10.23 15.00
N SER A 76 -7.16 -10.90 16.11
CA SER A 76 -7.49 -12.32 16.30
C SER A 76 -9.01 -12.53 16.29
N PRO A 77 -9.57 -13.29 15.34
CA PRO A 77 -10.98 -13.65 15.40
C PRO A 77 -11.21 -14.66 16.53
N GLY A 78 -12.39 -14.63 17.15
CA GLY A 78 -12.77 -15.67 18.11
C GLY A 78 -12.18 -15.56 19.53
N ILE A 79 -11.36 -14.54 19.83
CA ILE A 79 -10.75 -14.32 21.15
C ILE A 79 -11.04 -12.90 21.65
N ILE A 80 -11.35 -12.75 22.94
CA ILE A 80 -11.47 -11.46 23.62
C ILE A 80 -10.73 -11.47 24.96
N ALA A 81 -10.00 -10.39 25.25
CA ALA A 81 -9.40 -10.11 26.56
C ALA A 81 -10.35 -9.23 27.38
N VAL A 82 -10.55 -9.55 28.66
CA VAL A 82 -11.53 -8.86 29.52
C VAL A 82 -10.91 -8.44 30.86
N ASN A 83 -11.33 -7.27 31.33
CA ASN A 83 -10.96 -6.71 32.62
C ASN A 83 -12.25 -6.46 33.42
N GLY A 84 -12.74 -7.49 34.13
CA GLY A 84 -13.98 -7.40 34.91
C GLY A 84 -14.93 -8.59 34.72
N ASP A 85 -16.24 -8.33 34.87
CA ASP A 85 -17.29 -9.35 34.73
C ASP A 85 -17.38 -9.83 33.28
N CYS A 86 -17.46 -11.15 33.13
CA CYS A 86 -17.42 -11.86 31.86
C CYS A 86 -18.71 -12.63 31.52
N ASN A 87 -19.74 -12.49 32.34
CA ASN A 87 -21.00 -13.25 32.21
C ASN A 87 -21.85 -12.86 30.97
N PHE A 88 -21.56 -11.74 30.32
CA PHE A 88 -22.38 -11.20 29.22
C PHE A 88 -21.80 -11.44 27.81
N PHE A 89 -20.67 -12.17 27.68
CA PHE A 89 -20.00 -12.35 26.40
C PHE A 89 -20.48 -13.57 25.62
N ASP A 90 -20.65 -13.37 24.31
CA ASP A 90 -21.06 -14.38 23.32
C ASP A 90 -20.41 -15.74 23.60
N GLU A 91 -21.25 -16.78 23.73
CA GLU A 91 -20.83 -18.16 23.96
C GLU A 91 -19.81 -18.64 22.93
N LYS A 92 -19.77 -18.04 21.73
CA LYS A 92 -18.91 -18.42 20.60
C LYS A 92 -17.42 -18.02 20.74
N MET A 93 -17.05 -17.20 21.71
CA MET A 93 -15.69 -16.65 21.85
C MET A 93 -14.86 -17.35 22.95
N HIS A 94 -13.54 -17.42 22.78
CA HIS A 94 -12.59 -17.64 23.89
C HIS A 94 -12.51 -16.38 24.75
N ILE A 95 -12.62 -16.56 26.06
CA ILE A 95 -12.53 -15.46 27.05
C ILE A 95 -11.24 -15.62 27.84
N LEU A 96 -10.41 -14.58 27.79
CA LEU A 96 -9.17 -14.47 28.56
C LEU A 96 -9.28 -13.28 29.52
N LYS A 97 -8.98 -13.49 30.80
CA LYS A 97 -8.96 -12.41 31.79
C LYS A 97 -7.59 -11.75 31.84
N GLU A 98 -7.58 -10.42 31.81
CA GLU A 98 -6.37 -9.62 32.01
C GLU A 98 -5.93 -9.70 33.47
N GLU A 99 -4.68 -10.08 33.70
CA GLU A 99 -4.05 -10.10 35.02
C GLU A 99 -2.75 -9.29 34.96
N MET A 100 -2.82 -8.06 35.46
CA MET A 100 -1.69 -7.12 35.51
C MET A 100 -0.80 -7.35 36.75
N ASP A 101 -1.25 -8.19 37.69
CA ASP A 101 -0.47 -8.55 38.87
C ASP A 101 0.82 -9.27 38.43
N LYS A 102 1.95 -8.78 38.94
CA LYS A 102 3.33 -9.21 38.60
C LYS A 102 3.83 -8.75 37.21
N CYS A 103 3.11 -7.87 36.53
CA CYS A 103 3.57 -7.25 35.28
C CYS A 103 4.06 -5.82 35.52
N LEU A 104 5.06 -5.39 34.76
CA LEU A 104 5.40 -3.96 34.69
C LEU A 104 4.27 -3.16 34.02
N PRO A 105 4.15 -1.85 34.29
CA PRO A 105 3.14 -1.00 33.66
C PRO A 105 3.10 -1.15 32.13
N GLY A 106 1.91 -1.44 31.62
CA GLY A 106 1.64 -1.68 30.19
C GLY A 106 1.81 -3.12 29.71
N TYR A 107 2.09 -4.06 30.60
CA TYR A 107 2.02 -5.49 30.35
C TYR A 107 0.90 -6.15 31.15
N THR A 108 0.40 -7.27 30.66
CA THR A 108 -0.59 -8.12 31.32
C THR A 108 -0.31 -9.59 31.01
N ARG A 109 -0.75 -10.50 31.87
CA ARG A 109 -0.96 -11.91 31.51
C ARG A 109 -2.41 -12.11 31.08
N LEU A 110 -2.66 -13.17 30.31
CA LEU A 110 -3.99 -13.54 29.82
C LEU A 110 -4.40 -14.89 30.41
N LEU A 111 -5.15 -14.85 31.51
CA LEU A 111 -5.67 -16.02 32.23
C LEU A 111 -6.83 -16.65 31.44
N VAL A 112 -6.76 -17.95 31.19
CA VAL A 112 -7.82 -18.69 30.49
C VAL A 112 -9.04 -18.82 31.39
N HIS A 113 -10.12 -18.13 31.02
CA HIS A 113 -11.40 -18.22 31.74
C HIS A 113 -12.35 -19.23 31.08
N ARG A 114 -12.51 -19.15 29.75
CA ARG A 114 -13.37 -20.06 28.98
C ARG A 114 -12.78 -20.29 27.59
N LEU A 115 -12.69 -21.54 27.19
CA LEU A 115 -12.34 -21.93 25.82
C LEU A 115 -13.58 -22.44 25.10
N ASN A 116 -13.75 -22.04 23.83
CA ASN A 116 -14.79 -22.60 22.98
C ASN A 116 -14.17 -23.41 21.82
N PRO A 117 -14.38 -24.73 21.75
CA PRO A 117 -13.86 -25.57 20.66
C PRO A 117 -14.49 -25.28 19.28
N LYS A 118 -15.59 -24.52 19.21
CA LYS A 118 -16.26 -24.10 17.96
C LYS A 118 -15.81 -22.70 17.48
N SER A 119 -14.90 -22.05 18.19
CA SER A 119 -14.35 -20.75 17.78
C SER A 119 -13.58 -20.89 16.47
N HIS A 120 -13.68 -19.89 15.59
CA HIS A 120 -12.96 -19.83 14.30
C HIS A 120 -11.48 -19.46 14.43
N PHE A 121 -10.89 -19.63 15.62
CA PHE A 121 -9.48 -19.33 15.86
C PHE A 121 -8.58 -20.38 15.19
N LEU A 122 -7.67 -19.93 14.33
CA LEU A 122 -6.59 -20.73 13.75
C LEU A 122 -5.30 -20.30 14.48
N PRO A 123 -4.56 -21.16 15.20
CA PRO A 123 -4.62 -22.64 15.44
C PRO A 123 -5.46 -23.06 16.66
N ASP A 124 -5.49 -24.36 17.02
CA ASP A 124 -6.07 -24.83 18.30
C ASP A 124 -5.39 -24.14 19.50
N ILE A 125 -6.14 -23.24 20.14
CA ILE A 125 -5.68 -22.42 21.26
C ILE A 125 -5.11 -23.26 22.42
N GLN A 126 -5.52 -24.53 22.55
CA GLN A 126 -5.03 -25.43 23.59
C GLN A 126 -3.52 -25.67 23.49
N THR A 127 -2.98 -25.64 22.28
CA THR A 127 -1.55 -25.89 22.01
C THR A 127 -0.64 -24.75 22.49
N ILE A 128 -1.20 -23.57 22.78
CA ILE A 128 -0.46 -22.37 23.15
C ILE A 128 -0.74 -21.91 24.59
N ILE A 129 -1.42 -22.75 25.38
CA ILE A 129 -1.67 -22.50 26.79
C ILE A 129 -0.53 -23.08 27.62
N LYS A 130 -0.01 -22.29 28.56
CA LYS A 130 0.99 -22.69 29.55
C LYS A 130 0.38 -22.68 30.95
N LYS A 131 0.82 -23.59 31.80
CA LYS A 131 0.43 -23.66 33.22
C LYS A 131 1.44 -22.89 34.07
N ASP A 132 0.94 -22.04 34.95
CA ASP A 132 1.74 -21.35 35.98
C ASP A 132 0.99 -21.46 37.31
N GLY A 133 1.55 -22.26 38.23
CA GLY A 133 0.85 -22.72 39.42
C GLY A 133 -0.39 -23.54 39.08
N ASN A 134 -1.56 -23.13 39.59
CA ASN A 134 -2.85 -23.77 39.31
C ASN A 134 -3.63 -23.10 38.16
N SER A 135 -3.06 -22.05 37.57
CA SER A 135 -3.72 -21.25 36.56
C SER A 135 -3.17 -21.55 35.16
N LEU A 136 -4.01 -21.35 34.15
CA LEU A 136 -3.69 -21.55 32.74
C LEU A 136 -3.62 -20.20 32.05
N TYR A 137 -2.54 -19.93 31.33
CA TYR A 137 -2.29 -18.65 30.66
C TYR A 137 -2.00 -18.86 29.18
N LEU A 138 -2.39 -17.88 28.36
CA LEU A 138 -2.04 -17.85 26.95
C LEU A 138 -0.58 -17.40 26.77
N SER A 139 0.25 -18.23 26.14
CA SER A 139 1.64 -17.88 25.85
C SER A 139 1.74 -16.98 24.62
N SER A 140 2.30 -15.78 24.81
CA SER A 140 2.56 -14.83 23.72
C SER A 140 3.64 -15.35 22.76
N GLU A 141 4.66 -16.03 23.28
CA GLU A 141 5.74 -16.61 22.47
C GLU A 141 5.25 -17.71 21.53
N GLU A 142 4.49 -18.68 22.04
CA GLU A 142 3.93 -19.76 21.21
C GLU A 142 2.89 -19.23 20.22
N TYR A 143 2.09 -18.25 20.64
CA TYR A 143 1.18 -17.54 19.75
C TYR A 143 1.92 -16.90 18.57
N LEU A 144 3.01 -16.16 18.82
CA LEU A 144 3.80 -15.51 17.78
C LEU A 144 4.48 -16.53 16.84
N LYS A 145 4.97 -17.65 17.37
CA LYS A 145 5.53 -18.76 16.56
C LYS A 145 4.50 -19.32 15.58
N ILE A 146 3.27 -19.53 16.02
CA ILE A 146 2.23 -20.06 15.13
C ILE A 146 1.79 -19.01 14.13
N PHE A 147 1.62 -17.76 14.54
CA PHE A 147 1.31 -16.67 13.61
C PHE A 147 2.38 -16.57 12.51
N LYS A 148 3.67 -16.64 12.86
CA LYS A 148 4.77 -16.70 11.90
C LYS A 148 4.63 -17.88 10.94
N ASN A 149 4.40 -19.09 11.46
CA ASN A 149 4.27 -20.30 10.65
C ASN A 149 3.09 -20.22 9.66
N VAL A 150 1.95 -19.68 10.10
CA VAL A 150 0.79 -19.44 9.23
C VAL A 150 1.18 -18.46 8.13
N ARG A 151 1.80 -17.32 8.48
CA ARG A 151 2.19 -16.28 7.52
C ARG A 151 3.23 -16.73 6.51
N THR A 152 4.25 -17.48 6.93
CA THR A 152 5.25 -18.05 6.02
C THR A 152 4.61 -19.00 5.01
N LYS A 153 3.64 -19.83 5.43
CA LYS A 153 2.94 -20.77 4.55
C LYS A 153 1.90 -20.11 3.65
N SER A 154 1.26 -19.03 4.14
CA SER A 154 0.23 -18.29 3.42
C SER A 154 0.80 -17.11 2.62
N TRP A 155 2.12 -16.90 2.62
CA TRP A 155 2.75 -15.83 1.86
C TRP A 155 2.64 -16.12 0.38
N THR A 156 1.94 -15.25 -0.32
CA THR A 156 1.69 -15.40 -1.75
C THR A 156 1.89 -14.12 -2.51
N PHE A 157 2.64 -13.16 -1.93
CA PHE A 157 3.02 -11.97 -2.67
C PHE A 157 3.78 -12.42 -3.92
N PRO A 158 3.19 -12.30 -5.12
CA PRO A 158 3.74 -12.94 -6.31
C PRO A 158 5.12 -12.36 -6.60
N TYR A 159 6.08 -13.21 -6.97
CA TYR A 159 7.38 -12.80 -7.50
C TYR A 159 8.34 -12.09 -6.52
N ALA A 160 8.09 -12.16 -5.21
CA ALA A 160 8.99 -11.60 -4.20
C ALA A 160 9.46 -12.71 -3.24
N ASN A 161 10.77 -12.97 -3.21
CA ASN A 161 11.34 -13.81 -2.17
C ASN A 161 11.29 -13.02 -0.85
N ALA A 162 10.82 -13.67 0.21
CA ALA A 162 10.72 -13.07 1.52
C ALA A 162 11.35 -13.99 2.55
N ASN A 163 12.20 -13.42 3.39
CA ASN A 163 12.71 -14.07 4.59
C ASN A 163 11.84 -13.66 5.78
N PHE A 164 11.34 -14.66 6.51
CA PHE A 164 10.49 -14.43 7.68
C PHE A 164 11.27 -14.61 8.97
N TYR A 165 11.30 -13.58 9.80
CA TYR A 165 11.88 -13.64 11.14
C TYR A 165 10.95 -12.96 12.16
N SER A 166 11.23 -13.18 13.44
CA SER A 166 10.48 -12.55 14.53
C SER A 166 11.24 -11.30 14.97
N HIS A 167 10.54 -10.17 15.12
CA HIS A 167 11.11 -8.90 15.59
C HIS A 167 10.10 -8.23 16.53
N GLY A 168 10.43 -8.20 17.83
CA GLY A 168 9.49 -7.72 18.85
C GLY A 168 8.14 -8.48 18.80
N PRO A 169 6.98 -7.79 18.77
CA PRO A 169 5.67 -8.43 18.62
C PRO A 169 5.37 -8.89 17.19
N CYS A 170 6.26 -8.67 16.23
CA CYS A 170 6.01 -8.84 14.81
C CYS A 170 6.64 -10.12 14.26
N THR A 171 5.98 -10.66 13.24
CA THR A 171 6.61 -11.46 12.18
C THR A 171 6.96 -10.51 11.05
N THR A 172 8.26 -10.29 10.86
CA THR A 172 8.79 -9.43 9.80
C THR A 172 9.05 -10.26 8.56
N ALA A 173 8.55 -9.80 7.42
CA ALA A 173 8.94 -10.27 6.11
C ALA A 173 9.94 -9.27 5.50
N SER A 174 11.20 -9.67 5.37
CA SER A 174 12.20 -8.92 4.59
C SER A 174 12.08 -9.37 3.14
N ILE A 175 11.59 -8.47 2.30
CA ILE A 175 11.34 -8.73 0.89
C ILE A 175 12.56 -8.30 0.09
N TYR A 176 13.14 -9.23 -0.68
CA TYR A 176 14.32 -8.99 -1.51
C TYR A 176 14.12 -9.53 -2.93
N ASN A 177 14.81 -8.91 -3.89
CA ASN A 177 14.81 -9.27 -5.31
C ASN A 177 13.41 -9.23 -5.99
N LEU A 178 12.79 -8.06 -6.13
CA LEU A 178 11.77 -7.89 -7.20
C LEU A 178 12.50 -7.64 -8.53
N LYS A 179 12.54 -8.66 -9.40
CA LYS A 179 12.86 -8.56 -10.83
C LYS A 179 13.96 -7.54 -11.18
N GLY A 180 15.16 -7.72 -10.60
CA GLY A 180 16.36 -6.94 -10.96
C GLY A 180 16.56 -5.61 -10.22
N ILE A 181 15.82 -5.32 -9.14
CA ILE A 181 16.13 -4.22 -8.22
C ILE A 181 16.49 -4.79 -6.85
N SER A 182 17.70 -4.49 -6.37
CA SER A 182 18.09 -4.67 -4.98
C SER A 182 17.47 -3.57 -4.12
N PHE A 183 16.33 -3.85 -3.52
CA PHE A 183 15.84 -3.09 -2.37
C PHE A 183 15.45 -4.10 -1.27
N ASN A 184 15.48 -3.63 -0.03
CA ASN A 184 15.00 -4.37 1.13
C ASN A 184 13.86 -3.53 1.72
N ILE A 185 12.63 -4.04 1.64
CA ILE A 185 11.48 -3.47 2.34
C ILE A 185 11.09 -4.47 3.42
N GLU A 186 10.98 -3.97 4.64
CA GLU A 186 10.49 -4.74 5.77
C GLU A 186 8.98 -4.54 5.93
N TYR A 187 8.29 -5.66 6.07
CA TYR A 187 6.85 -5.71 6.28
C TYR A 187 6.57 -6.39 7.61
N ASP A 188 6.22 -5.57 8.60
CA ASP A 188 5.98 -5.97 9.98
C ASP A 188 4.51 -6.33 10.16
N MET A 189 4.26 -7.63 10.31
CA MET A 189 2.92 -8.16 10.60
C MET A 189 2.85 -8.59 12.04
N THR A 190 1.79 -8.21 12.72
CA THR A 190 1.52 -8.70 14.07
C THR A 190 0.05 -9.10 14.20
N CYS A 191 -0.30 -9.82 15.26
CA CYS A 191 -1.67 -10.25 15.51
C CYS A 191 -2.04 -9.99 16.97
N GLY A 192 -2.91 -9.02 17.17
CA GLY A 192 -3.38 -8.57 18.48
C GLY A 192 -4.64 -9.28 18.92
N ILE A 193 -4.86 -9.32 20.24
CA ILE A 193 -6.14 -9.74 20.84
C ILE A 193 -6.86 -8.48 21.29
N LYS A 194 -8.13 -8.35 20.89
CA LYS A 194 -8.97 -7.20 21.27
C LYS A 194 -9.32 -7.26 22.76
N CYS A 195 -9.09 -6.16 23.47
CA CYS A 195 -9.60 -5.92 24.81
C CYS A 195 -11.07 -5.48 24.74
N HIS A 196 -11.88 -5.95 25.67
CA HIS A 196 -13.27 -5.55 25.79
C HIS A 196 -13.40 -4.07 26.17
N SER A 197 -12.54 -3.60 27.06
CA SER A 197 -12.52 -2.24 27.59
C SER A 197 -11.09 -1.72 27.67
N TRP A 198 -10.95 -0.41 27.87
CA TRP A 198 -9.66 0.18 28.18
C TRP A 198 -9.11 -0.38 29.51
N PRO A 199 -7.80 -0.60 29.63
CA PRO A 199 -7.22 -1.03 30.89
C PRO A 199 -7.32 0.08 31.93
N VAL A 200 -7.55 -0.30 33.19
CA VAL A 200 -7.63 0.64 34.33
C VAL A 200 -6.40 1.55 34.40
N ALA A 201 -5.22 1.05 34.02
CA ALA A 201 -3.98 1.83 33.95
C ALA A 201 -4.01 3.03 32.99
N ALA A 202 -4.99 3.10 32.07
CA ALA A 202 -5.16 4.23 31.15
C ALA A 202 -6.22 5.25 31.63
N THR A 203 -6.85 5.02 32.78
CA THR A 203 -7.93 5.89 33.32
C THR A 203 -7.45 7.31 33.53
N GLU A 204 -6.19 7.51 33.93
CA GLU A 204 -5.62 8.85 34.12
C GLU A 204 -5.65 9.65 32.81
N TRP A 205 -5.26 9.05 31.68
CA TRP A 205 -5.24 9.76 30.39
C TRP A 205 -6.64 10.19 29.94
N LEU A 206 -7.66 9.38 30.21
CA LEU A 206 -9.06 9.67 29.86
C LEU A 206 -9.61 10.91 30.60
N HIS A 207 -9.14 11.17 31.82
CA HIS A 207 -9.65 12.24 32.68
C HIS A 207 -8.64 13.37 32.91
N ARG A 208 -7.47 13.30 32.28
CA ARG A 208 -6.37 14.26 32.48
C ARG A 208 -6.77 15.67 32.04
N PRO A 209 -6.52 16.72 32.86
CA PRO A 209 -6.75 18.10 32.44
C PRO A 209 -5.85 18.51 31.27
N ARG A 210 -6.44 19.14 30.25
CA ARG A 210 -5.77 19.57 29.01
C ARG A 210 -5.74 21.08 28.92
N LEU A 211 -4.87 21.71 29.71
CA LEU A 211 -4.86 23.16 29.91
C LEU A 211 -4.60 23.97 28.63
N MET A 212 -3.86 23.40 27.67
CA MET A 212 -3.59 24.06 26.38
C MET A 212 -4.50 23.59 25.25
N GLY A 213 -5.54 22.80 25.57
CA GLY A 213 -6.60 22.41 24.63
C GLY A 213 -6.23 21.34 23.60
N TRP A 214 -5.02 20.76 23.66
CA TRP A 214 -4.62 19.66 22.78
C TRP A 214 -4.40 18.33 23.53
N PRO A 215 -4.95 17.21 23.03
CA PRO A 215 -6.03 17.16 22.06
C PRO A 215 -7.34 17.66 22.69
N SER A 216 -8.28 18.07 21.82
CA SER A 216 -9.59 18.57 22.24
C SER A 216 -10.41 17.50 22.95
N ILE A 217 -11.44 17.92 23.69
CA ILE A 217 -12.36 17.00 24.38
C ILE A 217 -13.01 16.01 23.41
N ASP A 218 -13.45 16.47 22.23
CA ASP A 218 -14.07 15.63 21.20
C ASP A 218 -13.13 14.53 20.71
N ILE A 219 -11.84 14.84 20.56
CA ILE A 219 -10.82 13.86 20.17
C ILE A 219 -10.60 12.84 21.30
N VAL A 220 -10.63 13.27 22.57
CA VAL A 220 -10.54 12.35 23.72
C VAL A 220 -11.71 11.40 23.76
N GLU A 221 -12.94 11.91 23.64
CA GLU A 221 -14.16 11.10 23.64
C GLU A 221 -14.16 10.11 22.47
N LYS A 222 -13.74 10.56 21.29
CA LYS A 222 -13.55 9.69 20.12
C LYS A 222 -12.53 8.60 20.39
N ILE A 223 -11.36 8.94 20.96
CA ILE A 223 -10.32 7.97 21.29
C ILE A 223 -10.79 6.97 22.35
N ALA A 224 -11.50 7.43 23.38
CA ALA A 224 -12.05 6.57 24.43
C ALA A 224 -13.00 5.49 23.88
N SER A 225 -13.67 5.77 22.75
CA SER A 225 -14.54 4.80 22.06
C SER A 225 -13.78 3.72 21.28
N PHE A 226 -12.49 3.91 21.00
CA PHE A 226 -11.71 2.96 20.20
C PHE A 226 -11.30 1.71 21.00
N PRO A 227 -11.18 0.56 20.33
CA PRO A 227 -10.72 -0.66 20.97
C PRO A 227 -9.23 -0.60 21.30
N VAL A 228 -8.88 -1.17 22.45
CA VAL A 228 -7.49 -1.45 22.86
C VAL A 228 -7.16 -2.90 22.50
N HIS A 229 -5.89 -3.17 22.23
CA HIS A 229 -5.42 -4.52 21.93
C HIS A 229 -4.26 -4.89 22.84
N VAL A 230 -4.01 -6.19 22.98
CA VAL A 230 -2.76 -6.72 23.55
C VAL A 230 -1.97 -7.47 22.50
N MET A 231 -0.66 -7.26 22.50
CA MET A 231 0.29 -7.77 21.51
C MET A 231 1.14 -8.89 22.10
N PRO A 232 1.56 -9.88 21.29
CA PRO A 232 2.28 -11.05 21.76
C PRO A 232 3.77 -10.74 22.00
N VAL A 233 4.05 -9.91 23.00
CA VAL A 233 5.40 -9.55 23.45
C VAL A 233 5.41 -9.26 24.94
N GLY A 234 6.34 -9.89 25.66
CA GLY A 234 6.57 -9.67 27.08
C GLY A 234 7.65 -8.63 27.35
N ASP A 235 7.86 -8.33 28.63
CA ASP A 235 9.04 -7.58 29.07
C ASP A 235 10.29 -8.48 28.91
N PRO A 236 11.31 -8.11 28.12
CA PRO A 236 12.51 -8.93 27.93
C PRO A 236 13.26 -9.28 29.21
N LYS A 237 13.06 -8.51 30.29
CA LYS A 237 13.74 -8.71 31.59
C LYS A 237 12.94 -9.56 32.58
N SER A 238 11.69 -9.91 32.23
CA SER A 238 10.82 -10.69 33.10
C SER A 238 11.02 -12.20 32.91
N GLU A 239 11.09 -12.95 34.01
CA GLU A 239 11.14 -14.43 33.96
C GLU A 239 9.90 -15.04 33.30
N ILE A 240 8.76 -14.35 33.39
CA ILE A 240 7.48 -14.75 32.80
C ILE A 240 7.21 -14.10 31.44
N SER A 241 8.23 -13.53 30.78
CA SER A 241 8.10 -12.79 29.51
C SER A 241 7.31 -13.55 28.43
N SER A 242 7.52 -14.87 28.32
CA SER A 242 6.84 -15.72 27.32
C SER A 242 5.32 -15.86 27.50
N MET A 243 4.77 -15.38 28.63
CA MET A 243 3.34 -15.37 28.97
C MET A 243 2.78 -13.96 29.15
N GLN A 244 3.63 -12.94 29.01
CA GLN A 244 3.22 -11.54 29.08
C GLN A 244 2.83 -11.03 27.70
N TRP A 245 1.87 -10.11 27.71
CA TRP A 245 1.32 -9.42 26.56
C TRP A 245 1.37 -7.92 26.81
N ARG A 246 1.61 -7.13 25.76
CA ARG A 246 1.77 -5.67 25.87
C ARG A 246 0.55 -4.95 25.33
N PHE A 247 0.00 -4.00 26.09
CA PHE A 247 -1.08 -3.15 25.58
C PHE A 247 -0.62 -2.31 24.39
N ALA A 248 -1.49 -2.19 23.38
CA ALA A 248 -1.31 -1.38 22.19
C ALA A 248 -2.54 -0.52 21.94
N PHE A 249 -2.29 0.77 21.76
CA PHE A 249 -3.31 1.81 21.56
C PHE A 249 -3.28 2.33 20.11
N SER A 250 -3.11 1.44 19.12
CA SER A 250 -2.84 1.82 17.73
C SER A 250 -3.88 2.79 17.14
N TYR A 251 -5.18 2.58 17.41
CA TYR A 251 -6.22 3.52 16.99
C TYR A 251 -6.10 4.89 17.67
N ALA A 252 -5.83 4.91 18.97
CA ALA A 252 -5.67 6.15 19.72
C ALA A 252 -4.47 6.95 19.21
N GLU A 253 -3.30 6.31 19.08
CA GLU A 253 -2.08 6.94 18.57
C GLU A 253 -2.26 7.47 17.15
N ARG A 254 -2.94 6.69 16.30
CA ARG A 254 -3.28 7.09 14.93
C ARG A 254 -4.14 8.35 14.94
N GLU A 255 -5.20 8.37 15.72
CA GLU A 255 -6.11 9.51 15.81
C GLU A 255 -5.40 10.77 16.33
N LEU A 256 -4.48 10.64 17.29
CA LEU A 256 -3.68 11.78 17.79
C LEU A 256 -2.83 12.41 16.68
N ILE A 257 -2.13 11.59 15.88
CA ILE A 257 -1.35 12.07 14.73
C ILE A 257 -2.25 12.64 13.64
N TRP A 258 -3.43 12.05 13.47
CA TRP A 258 -4.37 12.46 12.45
C TRP A 258 -4.96 13.85 12.69
N ASN A 259 -4.93 14.30 13.96
CA ASN A 259 -5.38 15.62 14.40
C ASN A 259 -4.23 16.56 14.75
N PHE A 260 -3.03 16.34 14.21
CA PHE A 260 -1.99 17.36 14.21
C PHE A 260 -2.34 18.52 13.28
N SER A 261 -1.88 19.72 13.63
CA SER A 261 -1.78 20.84 12.68
C SER A 261 -0.66 20.60 11.67
N ASP A 262 -0.64 21.38 10.57
CA ASP A 262 0.44 21.35 9.57
C ASP A 262 1.82 21.44 10.23
N ILE A 263 2.00 22.37 11.17
CA ILE A 263 3.29 22.60 11.81
C ILE A 263 3.63 21.49 12.80
N GLN A 264 2.68 20.97 13.59
CA GLN A 264 2.94 19.78 14.43
C GLN A 264 3.39 18.59 13.59
N PHE A 265 2.72 18.35 12.46
CA PHE A 265 3.08 17.27 11.55
C PHE A 265 4.46 17.50 10.91
N GLN A 266 4.75 18.72 10.45
CA GLN A 266 6.07 19.08 9.93
C GLN A 266 7.18 18.92 10.99
N SER A 267 6.94 19.35 12.23
CA SER A 267 7.84 19.11 13.37
C SER A 267 8.05 17.61 13.60
N TYR A 268 7.00 16.79 13.52
CA TYR A 268 7.10 15.34 13.65
C TYR A 268 8.04 14.72 12.61
N ILE A 269 7.86 15.10 11.34
CA ILE A 269 8.65 14.58 10.22
C ILE A 269 10.12 14.96 10.38
N LEU A 270 10.40 16.25 10.63
CA LEU A 270 11.76 16.74 10.79
C LEU A 270 12.45 16.11 12.02
N LEU A 271 11.75 16.02 13.16
CA LEU A 271 12.25 15.36 14.36
C LEU A 271 12.65 13.90 14.08
N LYS A 272 11.75 13.15 13.43
CA LYS A 272 11.97 11.75 13.10
C LYS A 272 13.13 11.58 12.10
N SER A 273 13.23 12.44 11.09
CA SER A 273 14.32 12.43 10.11
C SER A 273 15.68 12.65 10.75
N ILE A 274 15.81 13.71 11.57
CA ILE A 274 17.06 14.05 12.23
C ILE A 274 17.43 12.95 13.24
N PHE A 275 16.45 12.45 14.02
CA PHE A 275 16.67 11.32 14.93
C PHE A 275 17.22 10.11 14.18
N LYS A 276 16.58 9.68 13.07
CA LYS A 276 17.05 8.54 12.27
C LYS A 276 18.45 8.76 11.70
N GLY A 277 18.72 9.96 11.18
CA GLY A 277 19.97 10.24 10.50
C GLY A 277 21.17 10.53 11.40
N LYS A 278 20.94 11.00 12.64
CA LYS A 278 22.02 11.44 13.54
C LYS A 278 22.07 10.70 14.89
N ILE A 279 20.95 10.17 15.38
CA ILE A 279 20.85 9.63 16.76
C ILE A 279 20.66 8.11 16.80
N GLU A 280 19.78 7.55 15.97
CA GLU A 280 19.34 6.14 16.08
C GLU A 280 20.50 5.14 16.03
N ALA A 281 21.50 5.38 15.18
CA ALA A 281 22.68 4.53 15.05
C ALA A 281 23.56 4.49 16.31
N LEU A 282 23.44 5.45 17.22
CA LEU A 282 24.15 5.47 18.50
C LEU A 282 23.55 4.49 19.52
N SER A 283 22.30 4.10 19.33
CA SER A 283 21.57 3.15 20.18
C SER A 283 20.69 2.20 19.37
N PRO A 284 21.29 1.31 18.55
CA PRO A 284 20.54 0.39 17.71
C PRO A 284 19.57 -0.45 18.55
N ASN A 285 18.32 -0.57 18.11
CA ASN A 285 17.24 -1.35 18.74
C ASN A 285 16.71 -0.84 20.09
N GLU A 286 17.31 0.20 20.70
CA GLU A 286 16.87 0.73 21.99
C GLU A 286 15.94 1.94 21.84
N LEU A 287 16.33 2.91 21.02
CA LEU A 287 15.50 4.06 20.66
C LEU A 287 14.93 3.87 19.26
N SER A 288 13.72 4.39 19.06
CA SER A 288 12.99 4.28 17.80
C SER A 288 12.15 5.53 17.55
N GLY A 289 11.51 5.61 16.39
CA GLY A 289 10.51 6.63 16.08
C GLY A 289 9.34 6.69 17.09
N TYR A 290 9.10 5.62 17.86
CA TYR A 290 8.05 5.57 18.88
C TYR A 290 8.29 6.57 20.03
N GLN A 291 9.53 6.73 20.48
CA GLN A 291 9.88 7.72 21.50
C GLN A 291 9.70 9.14 20.95
N MET A 292 10.06 9.39 19.69
CA MET A 292 9.88 10.71 19.05
C MET A 292 8.40 11.08 18.93
N LYS A 293 7.56 10.11 18.55
CA LYS A 293 6.11 10.25 18.51
C LYS A 293 5.54 10.60 19.89
N THR A 294 5.92 9.83 20.92
CA THR A 294 5.48 10.06 22.30
C THR A 294 5.89 11.43 22.82
N LEU A 295 7.12 11.83 22.54
CA LEU A 295 7.66 13.14 22.90
C LEU A 295 6.84 14.28 22.31
N LEU A 296 6.50 14.20 21.02
CA LEU A 296 5.71 15.22 20.36
C LEU A 296 4.27 15.31 20.90
N PHE A 297 3.67 14.19 21.32
CA PHE A 297 2.38 14.22 22.01
C PHE A 297 2.45 15.02 23.32
N TRP A 298 3.48 14.79 24.14
CA TRP A 298 3.68 15.57 25.37
C TRP A 298 3.88 17.07 25.09
N ILE A 299 4.75 17.41 24.12
CA ILE A 299 5.00 18.82 23.76
C ILE A 299 3.72 19.48 23.23
N SER A 300 2.94 18.74 22.44
CA SER A 300 1.65 19.23 21.93
C SER A 300 0.65 19.51 23.04
N GLU A 301 0.59 18.66 24.07
CA GLU A 301 -0.27 18.84 25.25
C GLU A 301 0.21 20.01 26.14
N GLU A 302 1.53 20.16 26.31
CA GLU A 302 2.14 21.15 27.20
C GLU A 302 2.07 22.58 26.66
N TYR A 303 2.26 22.78 25.35
CA TYR A 303 2.35 24.11 24.73
C TYR A 303 1.10 24.47 23.89
N GLY A 304 0.32 23.48 23.47
CA GLY A 304 -0.83 23.66 22.58
C GLY A 304 -0.46 24.25 21.23
N VAL A 305 -1.47 24.75 20.51
CA VAL A 305 -1.32 25.28 19.14
C VAL A 305 -0.50 26.57 19.04
N LYS A 306 -0.22 27.24 20.16
CA LYS A 306 0.40 28.59 20.17
C LYS A 306 1.83 28.60 19.63
N ILE A 307 2.61 27.55 19.89
CA ILE A 307 4.01 27.48 19.43
C ILE A 307 4.13 26.93 18.00
N PHE A 308 3.15 26.13 17.55
CA PHE A 308 3.17 25.46 16.25
C PHE A 308 2.70 26.41 15.14
N THR A 309 3.44 27.50 14.95
CA THR A 309 3.29 28.41 13.82
C THR A 309 4.44 28.25 12.85
N LYS A 310 4.25 28.71 11.62
CA LYS A 310 5.20 28.55 10.52
C LYS A 310 6.55 29.22 10.83
N GLU A 311 6.48 30.39 11.46
CA GLU A 311 7.61 31.21 11.91
C GLU A 311 8.39 30.52 13.03
N ASN A 312 7.73 29.62 13.78
CA ASN A 312 8.29 28.94 14.94
C ASN A 312 8.64 27.46 14.68
N LEU A 313 8.52 26.92 13.46
CA LEU A 313 8.83 25.52 13.16
C LEU A 313 10.24 25.10 13.63
N LEU A 314 11.27 25.91 13.37
CA LEU A 314 12.63 25.63 13.84
C LEU A 314 12.71 25.66 15.38
N HIS A 315 12.04 26.61 16.01
CA HIS A 315 11.98 26.72 17.46
C HIS A 315 11.24 25.54 18.10
N CYS A 316 10.16 25.05 17.48
CA CYS A 316 9.46 23.85 17.91
C CYS A 316 10.39 22.62 17.91
N LEU A 317 11.28 22.52 16.93
CA LEU A 317 12.27 21.45 16.88
C LEU A 317 13.33 21.58 17.97
N GLU A 318 13.78 22.80 18.27
CA GLU A 318 14.68 23.05 19.40
C GLU A 318 14.05 22.56 20.71
N ILE A 319 12.79 22.90 20.96
CA ILE A 319 12.04 22.40 22.13
C ILE A 319 11.98 20.87 22.13
N CYS A 320 11.73 20.25 20.98
CA CYS A 320 11.71 18.78 20.86
C CYS A 320 13.06 18.17 21.24
N PHE A 321 14.16 18.65 20.67
CA PHE A 321 15.48 18.09 20.95
C PHE A 321 15.96 18.39 22.37
N ASP A 322 15.68 19.57 22.91
CA ASP A 322 15.98 19.89 24.31
C ASP A 322 15.19 18.98 25.26
N ARG A 323 13.90 18.77 25.00
CA ARG A 323 13.08 17.85 25.80
C ARG A 323 13.54 16.41 25.66
N LEU A 324 13.96 15.97 24.46
CA LEU A 324 14.57 14.66 24.27
C LEU A 324 15.84 14.50 25.10
N LYS A 325 16.74 15.49 25.06
CA LYS A 325 17.95 15.53 25.87
C LYS A 325 17.64 15.40 27.35
N HIS A 326 16.64 16.12 27.84
CA HIS A 326 16.17 16.00 29.23
C HIS A 326 15.71 14.57 29.56
N HIS A 327 14.83 13.97 28.75
CA HIS A 327 14.32 12.61 29.02
C HIS A 327 15.40 11.54 28.94
N ILE A 328 16.35 11.66 28.01
CA ILE A 328 17.49 10.74 27.88
C ILE A 328 18.40 10.84 29.10
N SER A 329 18.76 12.05 29.53
CA SER A 329 19.59 12.30 30.71
C SER A 329 19.01 11.65 31.98
N HIS A 330 17.69 11.77 32.16
CA HIS A 330 16.97 11.24 33.32
C HIS A 330 16.48 9.80 33.14
N SER A 331 16.67 9.18 31.96
CA SER A 331 16.14 7.85 31.62
C SER A 331 14.66 7.68 31.93
N SER A 332 13.89 8.74 31.70
CA SER A 332 12.47 8.79 32.01
C SER A 332 11.75 9.48 30.87
N LEU A 333 10.94 8.72 30.12
CA LEU A 333 9.97 9.25 29.17
C LEU A 333 8.65 8.50 29.42
N PRO A 334 7.67 9.11 30.11
CA PRO A 334 6.40 8.45 30.36
C PRO A 334 5.68 8.22 29.02
N HIS A 335 5.09 7.04 28.87
CA HIS A 335 4.21 6.75 27.76
C HIS A 335 3.01 7.69 27.83
N TYR A 336 2.57 8.23 26.68
CA TYR A 336 1.56 9.29 26.65
C TYR A 336 0.23 8.87 27.28
N ILE A 337 -0.28 7.68 26.91
CA ILE A 337 -1.52 7.09 27.44
C ILE A 337 -1.31 6.37 28.78
N LEU A 338 -0.39 5.41 28.86
CA LEU A 338 -0.07 4.70 30.10
C LEU A 338 1.02 5.44 30.89
N ARG A 339 0.65 6.51 31.59
CA ARG A 339 1.62 7.44 32.21
C ARG A 339 2.68 6.78 33.09
N ASP A 340 2.31 5.72 33.82
CA ASP A 340 3.22 4.99 34.72
C ASP A 340 4.24 4.10 33.98
N ARG A 341 4.07 3.89 32.67
CA ARG A 341 5.01 3.14 31.84
C ARG A 341 6.11 4.05 31.33
N ASN A 342 7.34 3.83 31.78
CA ASN A 342 8.52 4.56 31.29
C ASN A 342 9.11 3.88 30.04
N LEU A 343 9.19 4.61 28.93
CA LEU A 343 9.70 4.14 27.64
C LEU A 343 11.23 4.11 27.53
N LEU A 344 11.95 4.71 28.48
CA LEU A 344 13.42 4.74 28.52
C LEU A 344 13.99 3.90 29.66
N GLU A 345 13.13 3.22 30.42
CA GLU A 345 13.53 2.46 31.60
C GLU A 345 14.57 1.40 31.25
N ALA A 346 15.78 1.59 31.78
CA ALA A 346 16.90 0.68 31.65
C ALA A 346 17.20 0.24 30.20
N LYS A 347 16.97 1.13 29.24
CA LYS A 347 17.31 0.95 27.81
C LYS A 347 18.74 1.35 27.45
N LEU A 348 19.25 2.40 28.09
CA LEU A 348 20.52 3.03 27.72
C LEU A 348 21.50 2.98 28.89
N ASP A 349 22.68 2.43 28.63
CA ASP A 349 23.83 2.58 29.51
C ASP A 349 24.31 4.06 29.54
N MET A 350 25.11 4.40 30.55
CA MET A 350 25.59 5.77 30.76
C MET A 350 26.43 6.31 29.59
N LYS A 351 27.23 5.45 28.95
CA LYS A 351 28.13 5.84 27.85
C LYS A 351 27.33 6.21 26.60
N THR A 352 26.35 5.37 26.26
CA THR A 352 25.43 5.56 25.14
C THR A 352 24.56 6.79 25.36
N ARG A 353 24.05 6.97 26.59
CA ARG A 353 23.30 8.17 26.99
C ARG A 353 24.11 9.45 26.75
N ASN A 354 25.35 9.51 27.24
CA ASN A 354 26.21 10.68 27.09
C ASN A 354 26.47 10.99 25.61
N ARG A 355 26.76 9.96 24.79
CA ARG A 355 26.93 10.14 23.33
C ARG A 355 25.70 10.73 22.66
N ILE A 356 24.51 10.24 23.01
CA ILE A 356 23.25 10.77 22.49
C ILE A 356 23.05 12.22 22.92
N VAL A 357 23.31 12.53 24.20
CA VAL A 357 23.22 13.90 24.74
C VAL A 357 24.20 14.85 24.04
N ASP A 358 25.43 14.41 23.79
CA ASP A 358 26.43 15.17 23.05
C ASP A 358 25.96 15.44 21.62
N GLU A 359 25.42 14.42 20.94
CA GLU A 359 24.92 14.56 19.58
C GLU A 359 23.70 15.49 19.49
N ILE A 360 22.76 15.38 20.45
CA ILE A 360 21.64 16.31 20.56
C ILE A 360 22.14 17.74 20.80
N THR A 361 23.21 17.91 21.60
CA THR A 361 23.80 19.23 21.86
C THR A 361 24.40 19.84 20.58
N LYS A 362 25.02 19.03 19.72
CA LYS A 362 25.47 19.49 18.39
C LYS A 362 24.30 19.86 17.48
N ILE A 363 23.21 19.09 17.53
CA ILE A 363 21.98 19.39 16.77
C ILE A 363 21.40 20.75 17.19
N LEU A 364 21.31 20.98 18.50
CA LEU A 364 20.78 22.22 19.08
C LEU A 364 21.68 23.44 18.82
N ALA A 365 22.98 23.25 18.56
CA ALA A 365 23.88 24.36 18.24
C ALA A 365 23.49 25.06 16.92
N ASP A 366 22.97 24.30 15.95
CA ASP A 366 22.37 24.86 14.74
C ASP A 366 21.37 23.87 14.11
N ILE A 367 20.10 24.04 14.47
CA ILE A 367 19.03 23.14 14.01
C ILE A 367 18.84 23.22 12.49
N PHE A 368 19.03 24.40 11.90
CA PHE A 368 18.89 24.62 10.47
C PHE A 368 19.99 23.87 9.68
N VAL A 369 21.25 24.02 10.09
CA VAL A 369 22.36 23.24 9.51
C VAL A 369 22.06 21.74 9.64
N SER A 370 21.60 21.32 10.82
CA SER A 370 21.33 19.91 11.09
C SER A 370 20.24 19.30 10.22
N ILE A 371 19.23 20.07 9.82
CA ILE A 371 18.21 19.65 8.84
C ILE A 371 18.86 19.34 7.50
N PHE A 372 19.63 20.27 6.94
CA PHE A 372 20.14 20.16 5.57
C PHE A 372 21.40 19.30 5.43
N GLU A 373 22.13 19.03 6.52
CA GLU A 373 23.21 18.04 6.55
C GLU A 373 22.73 16.62 6.89
N CYS A 374 21.46 16.45 7.27
CA CYS A 374 20.93 15.14 7.61
C CYS A 374 20.67 14.30 6.35
N ARG A 375 21.35 13.16 6.24
CA ARG A 375 21.17 12.19 5.13
C ARG A 375 19.73 11.66 5.01
N HIS A 376 18.99 11.61 6.11
CA HIS A 376 17.62 11.06 6.18
C HIS A 376 16.54 12.16 6.15
N ILE A 377 16.91 13.38 5.76
CA ILE A 377 15.95 14.47 5.63
C ILE A 377 14.92 14.16 4.54
N VAL A 378 13.66 14.49 4.82
CA VAL A 378 12.53 14.13 3.96
C VAL A 378 12.28 15.24 2.97
N LEU A 379 13.23 15.39 2.05
CA LEU A 379 13.06 16.22 0.87
C LEU A 379 13.18 15.30 -0.34
N ARG A 380 12.09 15.18 -1.10
CA ARG A 380 12.06 14.38 -2.34
C ARG A 380 12.84 15.10 -3.42
N SER A 381 12.78 16.44 -3.46
CA SER A 381 13.54 17.23 -4.43
C SER A 381 14.95 17.58 -3.94
N SER A 382 15.96 17.05 -4.62
CA SER A 382 17.38 17.36 -4.37
C SER A 382 17.73 18.83 -4.60
N LYS A 383 16.88 19.60 -5.30
CA LYS A 383 17.09 21.03 -5.56
C LYS A 383 17.14 21.87 -4.28
N TYR A 384 16.34 21.53 -3.26
CA TYR A 384 16.32 22.24 -1.99
C TYR A 384 17.53 21.90 -1.13
N LEU A 385 17.93 20.62 -1.11
CA LEU A 385 19.15 20.15 -0.45
C LEU A 385 20.40 20.82 -1.05
N ASN A 386 20.53 20.81 -2.37
CA ASN A 386 21.67 21.38 -3.09
C ASN A 386 21.74 22.92 -3.02
N ALA A 387 20.66 23.59 -2.60
CA ALA A 387 20.66 25.03 -2.41
C ALA A 387 21.46 25.44 -1.16
N TYR A 388 21.47 24.60 -0.12
CA TYR A 388 22.21 24.82 1.12
C TYR A 388 23.69 24.47 0.94
N LYS A 389 24.43 25.35 0.26
CA LYS A 389 25.89 25.23 0.07
C LYS A 389 26.65 25.91 1.22
N GLY A 390 26.28 25.61 2.46
CA GLY A 390 26.93 26.14 3.67
C GLY A 390 26.69 27.62 3.98
N SER A 391 25.72 28.30 3.33
CA SER A 391 25.37 29.69 3.61
C SER A 391 23.85 29.87 3.72
N LYS A 392 23.38 30.27 4.92
CA LYS A 392 21.95 30.51 5.21
C LYS A 392 21.37 31.68 4.42
N THR A 393 22.12 32.77 4.27
CA THR A 393 21.69 33.97 3.54
C THR A 393 21.51 33.69 2.05
N GLN A 394 22.48 32.99 1.44
CA GLN A 394 22.40 32.61 0.02
C GLN A 394 21.41 31.47 -0.22
N PHE A 395 21.10 30.66 0.80
CA PHE A 395 20.11 29.60 0.69
C PHE A 395 18.74 30.19 0.32
N ILE A 396 18.28 31.21 1.05
CA ILE A 396 16.97 31.82 0.79
C ILE A 396 16.87 32.28 -0.67
N SER A 397 17.82 33.09 -1.15
CA SER A 397 17.77 33.60 -2.53
C SER A 397 17.78 32.50 -3.60
N ARG A 398 18.50 31.39 -3.36
CA ARG A 398 18.53 30.23 -4.25
C ARG A 398 17.22 29.46 -4.26
N VAL A 399 16.52 29.37 -3.13
CA VAL A 399 15.27 28.62 -3.05
C VAL A 399 14.05 29.46 -3.42
N MET A 400 14.08 30.78 -3.33
CA MET A 400 12.89 31.62 -3.58
C MET A 400 12.25 31.37 -4.95
N THR A 401 13.03 31.36 -6.04
CA THR A 401 12.49 31.12 -7.38
C THR A 401 11.86 29.72 -7.51
N PRO A 402 12.57 28.60 -7.23
CA PRO A 402 11.95 27.27 -7.30
C PRO A 402 10.87 27.07 -6.24
N LEU A 403 10.84 27.85 -5.16
CA LEU A 403 9.77 27.85 -4.15
C LEU A 403 8.54 28.61 -4.65
N VAL A 404 8.68 29.75 -5.31
CA VAL A 404 7.55 30.49 -5.90
C VAL A 404 6.97 29.67 -7.04
N PHE A 405 7.80 29.14 -7.94
CA PHE A 405 7.34 28.15 -8.92
C PHE A 405 6.78 26.91 -8.24
N GLY A 406 7.37 26.44 -7.14
CA GLY A 406 6.85 25.31 -6.35
C GLY A 406 5.49 25.62 -5.75
N LEU A 407 5.26 26.79 -5.19
CA LEU A 407 3.97 27.17 -4.63
C LEU A 407 2.97 27.50 -5.74
N MET A 408 3.43 27.90 -6.95
CA MET A 408 2.59 28.09 -8.15
C MET A 408 2.25 26.77 -8.86
N LYS A 409 3.19 25.83 -8.94
CA LYS A 409 3.12 24.51 -9.60
C LYS A 409 2.68 23.37 -8.68
N CYS A 410 3.11 23.36 -7.42
CA CYS A 410 3.64 22.13 -6.77
C CYS A 410 3.11 21.64 -5.38
N PRO A 411 2.26 22.28 -4.54
CA PRO A 411 1.43 21.50 -3.60
C PRO A 411 0.46 20.51 -4.27
N LYS A 412 0.46 20.44 -5.59
CA LYS A 412 -0.59 21.15 -6.33
C LYS A 412 -1.25 20.34 -7.42
N THR A 413 -0.62 20.06 -8.54
CA THR A 413 -1.27 19.16 -9.51
C THR A 413 -1.34 17.74 -8.96
N VAL A 414 -0.68 17.45 -7.84
CA VAL A 414 0.76 17.10 -7.57
C VAL A 414 0.85 16.36 -6.25
N THR A 415 -0.17 16.48 -5.44
CA THR A 415 -0.38 15.62 -4.30
C THR A 415 -0.97 14.23 -4.62
N LEU A 416 -0.90 13.60 -5.79
CA LEU A 416 -0.82 13.99 -7.19
C LEU A 416 -1.97 13.26 -7.83
N GLN A 417 -2.86 14.10 -8.33
CA GLN A 417 -4.23 13.87 -8.70
C GLN A 417 -4.95 12.70 -8.01
N ILE A 418 -5.29 12.73 -6.72
CA ILE A 418 -4.44 12.88 -5.52
C ILE A 418 -4.50 11.53 -4.81
N PHE A 419 -3.30 11.07 -4.47
CA PHE A 419 -2.95 9.66 -4.38
C PHE A 419 -3.55 8.80 -5.52
N LEU A 420 -3.49 9.44 -6.68
CA LEU A 420 -4.03 9.21 -8.00
C LEU A 420 -5.54 9.14 -8.21
N GLU A 421 -6.41 9.45 -7.22
CA GLU A 421 -7.69 8.79 -6.94
C GLU A 421 -7.94 8.18 -5.59
N SER A 422 -6.91 8.16 -4.71
CA SER A 422 -6.69 7.12 -3.70
C SER A 422 -7.35 5.88 -4.17
N PHE A 423 -6.70 5.50 -5.27
CA PHE A 423 -7.14 5.46 -6.65
C PHE A 423 -7.64 4.26 -7.41
N LYS A 424 -8.96 4.26 -7.56
CA LYS A 424 -9.68 3.29 -8.36
C LYS A 424 -9.77 1.91 -7.73
N VAL A 425 -9.59 1.79 -6.42
CA VAL A 425 -8.23 1.78 -5.85
C VAL A 425 -8.05 0.59 -5.06
N CYS A 426 -6.84 0.07 -5.06
CA CYS A 426 -6.40 -1.01 -4.21
C CYS A 426 -7.11 -2.30 -4.55
N THR A 427 -8.01 -2.22 -5.52
CA THR A 427 -9.31 -2.81 -5.40
C THR A 427 -10.22 -2.00 -6.33
N GLY A 428 -10.36 -2.37 -7.60
CA GLY A 428 -11.69 -2.23 -8.22
C GLY A 428 -12.47 -3.42 -7.71
N ILE A 429 -13.26 -3.23 -6.64
CA ILE A 429 -12.87 -3.70 -5.30
C ILE A 429 -12.59 -5.21 -5.17
N THR A 430 -11.35 -5.48 -4.77
CA THR A 430 -10.43 -6.60 -5.13
C THR A 430 -10.90 -7.50 -6.26
N PHE A 431 -11.05 -6.90 -7.44
CA PHE A 431 -11.38 -7.50 -8.74
C PHE A 431 -12.53 -8.49 -8.69
N LEU A 432 -13.59 -8.00 -8.05
CA LEU A 432 -14.98 -8.31 -8.32
C LEU A 432 -15.33 -9.75 -7.93
N THR A 433 -15.15 -9.97 -6.63
CA THR A 433 -15.75 -11.03 -5.83
C THR A 433 -17.19 -11.37 -6.26
N ASN A 434 -17.62 -12.64 -6.11
CA ASN A 434 -18.94 -13.15 -6.54
C ASN A 434 -20.16 -12.51 -5.80
N ASN A 435 -19.99 -11.43 -5.02
CA ASN A 435 -21.01 -10.85 -4.16
C ASN A 435 -21.26 -9.37 -4.45
N PHE A 436 -22.31 -9.11 -5.24
CA PHE A 436 -22.71 -7.75 -5.65
C PHE A 436 -23.16 -6.86 -4.48
N GLU A 437 -23.68 -7.44 -3.39
CA GLU A 437 -24.20 -6.67 -2.25
C GLU A 437 -23.11 -5.97 -1.43
N GLU A 438 -21.94 -6.60 -1.30
CA GLU A 438 -20.77 -5.99 -0.63
C GLU A 438 -20.24 -4.80 -1.42
N LEU A 439 -20.19 -4.93 -2.76
CA LEU A 439 -19.80 -3.84 -3.65
C LEU A 439 -20.80 -2.68 -3.58
N ARG A 440 -22.10 -2.97 -3.58
CA ARG A 440 -23.16 -1.97 -3.44
C ARG A 440 -23.04 -1.20 -2.13
N THR A 441 -22.88 -1.90 -1.02
CA THR A 441 -22.78 -1.30 0.33
C THR A 441 -21.60 -0.34 0.40
N LEU A 442 -20.45 -0.74 -0.13
CA LEU A 442 -19.26 0.10 -0.14
C LEU A 442 -19.44 1.37 -0.99
N ILE A 443 -20.12 1.26 -2.14
CA ILE A 443 -20.46 2.42 -2.98
C ILE A 443 -21.40 3.38 -2.24
N GLU A 444 -22.40 2.87 -1.53
CA GLU A 444 -23.35 3.68 -0.74
C GLU A 444 -22.65 4.44 0.39
N GLU A 445 -21.67 3.82 1.05
CA GLU A 445 -20.91 4.48 2.11
C GLU A 445 -19.95 5.53 1.59
N ILE A 446 -19.26 5.26 0.46
CA ILE A 446 -18.48 6.27 -0.25
C ILE A 446 -19.39 7.46 -0.59
N HIS A 447 -20.62 7.19 -1.06
CA HIS A 447 -21.60 8.24 -1.35
C HIS A 447 -22.02 9.02 -0.10
N SER A 448 -22.10 8.37 1.06
CA SER A 448 -22.46 9.02 2.34
C SER A 448 -21.39 9.95 2.91
N GLY A 449 -20.14 9.86 2.43
CA GLY A 449 -19.02 10.65 2.93
C GLY A 449 -18.52 10.29 4.34
N LYS A 450 -19.12 9.29 5.00
CA LYS A 450 -18.66 8.83 6.30
C LYS A 450 -17.23 8.29 6.19
N ASN A 451 -16.30 8.91 6.93
CA ASN A 451 -14.88 8.53 7.05
C ASN A 451 -13.95 8.93 5.89
N PHE A 452 -14.42 9.67 4.88
CA PHE A 452 -13.60 10.09 3.73
C PHE A 452 -13.55 11.61 3.59
N SER A 453 -12.45 12.15 3.06
CA SER A 453 -12.36 13.57 2.76
C SER A 453 -13.34 13.96 1.64
N VAL A 454 -14.03 15.10 1.79
CA VAL A 454 -15.01 15.59 0.81
C VAL A 454 -14.37 15.85 -0.55
N ASP A 455 -13.11 16.28 -0.55
CA ASP A 455 -12.38 16.65 -1.77
C ASP A 455 -12.03 15.45 -2.67
N ILE A 456 -12.12 14.22 -2.13
CA ILE A 456 -11.81 12.97 -2.87
C ILE A 456 -13.06 12.18 -3.29
N LEU A 457 -14.24 12.46 -2.74
CA LEU A 457 -15.48 11.70 -3.01
C LEU A 457 -15.88 11.63 -4.49
N PRO A 458 -15.86 12.73 -5.27
CA PRO A 458 -16.28 12.69 -6.68
C PRO A 458 -15.41 11.75 -7.51
N TYR A 459 -14.12 11.69 -7.16
CA TYR A 459 -13.13 10.90 -7.85
C TYR A 459 -13.21 9.40 -7.51
N MET A 460 -13.47 9.06 -6.25
CA MET A 460 -13.76 7.68 -5.83
C MET A 460 -15.05 7.14 -6.48
N LEU A 461 -16.15 7.91 -6.45
CA LEU A 461 -17.42 7.51 -7.05
C LEU A 461 -17.34 7.33 -8.56
N LYS A 462 -16.66 8.26 -9.26
CA LYS A 462 -16.40 8.13 -10.70
C LYS A 462 -15.73 6.80 -11.00
N THR A 463 -14.81 6.37 -10.14
CA THR A 463 -14.12 5.12 -10.40
C THR A 463 -14.91 3.88 -10.04
N ALA A 464 -15.59 3.84 -8.89
CA ALA A 464 -16.35 2.65 -8.53
C ALA A 464 -17.37 2.28 -9.63
N LYS A 465 -17.96 3.29 -10.28
CA LYS A 465 -18.83 3.12 -11.45
C LYS A 465 -18.13 2.52 -12.66
N LEU A 466 -16.92 2.99 -12.99
CA LEU A 466 -16.08 2.46 -14.08
C LEU A 466 -15.89 0.94 -13.93
N PHE A 467 -15.43 0.47 -12.76
CA PHE A 467 -15.17 -0.95 -12.54
C PHE A 467 -16.45 -1.80 -12.44
N ALA A 468 -17.52 -1.27 -11.84
CA ALA A 468 -18.81 -1.97 -11.77
C ALA A 468 -19.41 -2.19 -13.18
N GLY A 469 -19.35 -1.18 -14.05
CA GLY A 469 -19.84 -1.28 -15.43
C GLY A 469 -19.08 -2.33 -16.25
N ILE A 470 -17.75 -2.33 -16.16
CA ILE A 470 -16.90 -3.33 -16.84
C ILE A 470 -17.25 -4.76 -16.38
N GLN A 471 -17.44 -4.98 -15.08
CA GLN A 471 -17.78 -6.31 -14.55
C GLN A 471 -19.15 -6.78 -15.03
N LEU A 472 -20.18 -5.94 -14.88
CA LEU A 472 -21.54 -6.27 -15.30
C LEU A 472 -21.57 -6.59 -16.80
N GLY A 473 -20.82 -5.83 -17.61
CA GLY A 473 -20.64 -6.10 -19.03
C GLY A 473 -20.10 -7.51 -19.30
N MET A 474 -19.02 -7.89 -18.61
CA MET A 474 -18.44 -9.24 -18.76
C MET A 474 -19.38 -10.33 -18.25
N MET A 475 -20.06 -10.13 -17.11
CA MET A 475 -21.00 -11.10 -16.54
C MET A 475 -22.21 -11.34 -17.43
N PHE A 476 -22.87 -10.27 -17.91
CA PHE A 476 -23.99 -10.41 -18.84
C PHE A 476 -23.58 -11.09 -20.15
N TYR A 477 -22.35 -10.86 -20.61
CA TYR A 477 -21.81 -11.57 -21.76
C TYR A 477 -21.64 -13.06 -21.48
N GLU A 478 -20.99 -13.44 -20.38
CA GLU A 478 -20.82 -14.85 -20.00
C GLU A 478 -22.18 -15.55 -19.85
N ASP A 479 -23.13 -14.92 -19.18
CA ASP A 479 -24.50 -15.44 -19.05
C ASP A 479 -25.19 -15.59 -20.42
N SER A 480 -24.82 -14.81 -21.44
CA SER A 480 -25.41 -14.93 -22.78
C SER A 480 -24.93 -16.16 -23.56
N ILE A 481 -23.84 -16.79 -23.12
CA ILE A 481 -23.25 -17.98 -23.77
C ILE A 481 -23.96 -19.28 -23.36
N ASP A 482 -24.66 -19.28 -22.23
CA ASP A 482 -25.47 -20.43 -21.80
C ASP A 482 -26.58 -20.77 -22.80
N ASP A 483 -27.07 -22.02 -22.76
CA ASP A 483 -28.19 -22.50 -23.59
C ASP A 483 -29.52 -21.82 -23.17
N LYS A 484 -29.72 -20.60 -23.68
CA LYS A 484 -30.86 -19.71 -23.41
C LYS A 484 -31.61 -19.40 -24.70
N ALA A 485 -32.88 -18.99 -24.58
CA ALA A 485 -33.69 -18.61 -25.73
C ALA A 485 -33.09 -17.37 -26.44
N PRO A 486 -33.18 -17.24 -27.78
CA PRO A 486 -32.57 -16.12 -28.52
C PRO A 486 -32.98 -14.73 -28.04
N GLU A 487 -34.23 -14.57 -27.58
CA GLU A 487 -34.73 -13.32 -27.01
C GLU A 487 -33.99 -12.93 -25.72
N GLN A 488 -33.71 -13.91 -24.85
CA GLN A 488 -32.96 -13.69 -23.61
C GLN A 488 -31.50 -13.36 -23.89
N ILE A 489 -30.88 -14.02 -24.89
CA ILE A 489 -29.52 -13.70 -25.34
C ILE A 489 -29.44 -12.24 -25.81
N ASN A 490 -30.39 -11.79 -26.62
CA ASN A 490 -30.43 -10.40 -27.10
C ASN A 490 -30.59 -9.39 -25.95
N ILE A 491 -31.40 -9.70 -24.94
CA ILE A 491 -31.57 -8.86 -23.74
C ILE A 491 -30.25 -8.78 -22.97
N LEU A 492 -29.57 -9.91 -22.74
CA LEU A 492 -28.29 -9.96 -22.02
C LEU A 492 -27.18 -9.22 -22.78
N LEU A 493 -27.08 -9.40 -24.09
CA LEU A 493 -26.12 -8.66 -24.92
C LEU A 493 -26.43 -7.16 -24.95
N GLY A 494 -27.70 -6.77 -24.95
CA GLY A 494 -28.11 -5.37 -24.80
C GLY A 494 -27.73 -4.79 -23.45
N ALA A 495 -27.90 -5.55 -22.36
CA ALA A 495 -27.46 -5.16 -21.02
C ALA A 495 -25.93 -5.06 -20.93
N ALA A 496 -25.19 -5.98 -21.55
CA ALA A 496 -23.73 -5.95 -21.62
C ALA A 496 -23.23 -4.70 -22.35
N ASP A 497 -23.82 -4.37 -23.50
CA ASP A 497 -23.49 -3.16 -24.28
C ASP A 497 -23.71 -1.88 -23.44
N LEU A 498 -24.83 -1.78 -22.73
CA LEU A 498 -25.12 -0.64 -21.86
C LEU A 498 -24.11 -0.56 -20.70
N ALA A 499 -23.80 -1.69 -20.05
CA ALA A 499 -22.87 -1.74 -18.93
C ALA A 499 -21.44 -1.38 -19.35
N PHE A 500 -20.97 -1.86 -20.50
CA PHE A 500 -19.67 -1.48 -21.05
C PHE A 500 -19.62 0.01 -21.39
N LYS A 501 -20.65 0.57 -22.04
CA LYS A 501 -20.71 2.02 -22.31
C LYS A 501 -20.59 2.85 -21.03
N MET A 502 -21.34 2.48 -19.99
CA MET A 502 -21.24 3.11 -18.67
C MET A 502 -19.83 2.99 -18.07
N GLY A 503 -19.14 1.86 -18.29
CA GLY A 503 -17.74 1.67 -17.91
C GLY A 503 -16.79 2.54 -18.73
N THR A 504 -16.96 2.65 -20.06
CA THR A 504 -16.00 3.33 -20.94
C THR A 504 -16.00 4.85 -20.86
N ASP A 505 -17.11 5.47 -20.47
CA ASP A 505 -17.23 6.95 -20.46
C ASP A 505 -16.28 7.63 -19.47
N LEU A 506 -15.65 6.85 -18.57
CA LEU A 506 -14.88 7.36 -17.43
C LEU A 506 -13.38 7.04 -17.52
N ASP A 507 -12.95 6.26 -18.53
CA ASP A 507 -11.58 5.85 -18.82
C ASP A 507 -11.33 5.89 -20.34
N GLU A 508 -10.47 6.81 -20.76
CA GLU A 508 -10.23 7.07 -22.18
C GLU A 508 -9.32 6.05 -22.87
N PHE A 509 -8.75 5.09 -22.13
CA PHE A 509 -7.85 4.07 -22.66
C PHE A 509 -8.24 2.64 -22.23
N SER A 510 -7.96 2.22 -21.00
CA SER A 510 -8.10 0.81 -20.57
C SER A 510 -9.55 0.33 -20.61
N GLY A 511 -10.50 1.13 -20.13
CA GLY A 511 -11.94 0.84 -20.19
C GLY A 511 -12.42 0.57 -21.63
N LYS A 512 -11.97 1.39 -22.60
CA LYS A 512 -12.31 1.22 -24.01
C LYS A 512 -11.80 -0.09 -24.61
N LEU A 513 -10.70 -0.65 -24.10
CA LEU A 513 -10.20 -1.94 -24.57
C LEU A 513 -11.17 -3.08 -24.21
N TYR A 514 -11.87 -3.03 -23.07
CA TYR A 514 -12.93 -4.00 -22.76
C TYR A 514 -14.08 -3.94 -23.76
N PHE A 515 -14.51 -2.74 -24.13
CA PHE A 515 -15.59 -2.57 -25.10
C PHE A 515 -15.17 -2.97 -26.52
N ALA A 516 -13.91 -2.72 -26.91
CA ALA A 516 -13.35 -3.26 -28.14
C ALA A 516 -13.32 -4.79 -28.14
N THR A 517 -12.97 -5.42 -27.02
CA THR A 517 -13.04 -6.89 -26.86
C THR A 517 -14.46 -7.40 -27.01
N PHE A 518 -15.44 -6.77 -26.35
CA PHE A 518 -16.87 -7.11 -26.51
C PHE A 518 -17.33 -7.02 -27.97
N ALA A 519 -16.99 -5.95 -28.69
CA ALA A 519 -17.31 -5.79 -30.10
C ALA A 519 -16.66 -6.88 -30.97
N LEU A 520 -15.39 -7.20 -30.72
CA LEU A 520 -14.66 -8.23 -31.46
C LEU A 520 -15.22 -9.64 -31.23
N SER A 521 -15.65 -9.94 -30.00
CA SER A 521 -16.28 -11.22 -29.61
C SER A 521 -17.66 -11.38 -30.26
N ASN A 522 -18.35 -10.26 -30.55
CA ASN A 522 -19.61 -10.24 -31.31
C ASN A 522 -19.42 -10.06 -32.83
N ASN A 523 -18.20 -10.22 -33.36
CA ASN A 523 -17.84 -10.02 -34.77
C ASN A 523 -18.19 -8.63 -35.36
N LYS A 524 -18.28 -7.59 -34.52
CA LYS A 524 -18.48 -6.19 -34.93
C LYS A 524 -17.14 -5.49 -35.15
N ILE A 525 -16.43 -5.84 -36.22
CA ILE A 525 -15.04 -5.39 -36.48
C ILE A 525 -14.97 -3.86 -36.65
N ASP A 526 -15.88 -3.25 -37.44
CA ASP A 526 -15.88 -1.81 -37.66
C ASP A 526 -16.06 -1.02 -36.36
N CYS A 527 -16.89 -1.55 -35.45
CA CYS A 527 -17.07 -0.98 -34.12
C CYS A 527 -15.77 -1.05 -33.31
N ALA A 528 -15.10 -2.21 -33.26
CA ALA A 528 -13.82 -2.36 -32.56
C ALA A 528 -12.73 -1.41 -33.11
N LEU A 529 -12.65 -1.24 -34.43
CA LEU A 529 -11.74 -0.30 -35.08
C LEU A 529 -12.04 1.16 -34.70
N SER A 530 -13.32 1.55 -34.70
CA SER A 530 -13.75 2.90 -34.33
C SER A 530 -13.38 3.26 -32.88
N ILE A 531 -13.23 2.26 -32.01
CA ILE A 531 -12.81 2.43 -30.60
C ILE A 531 -11.28 2.51 -30.48
N LEU A 532 -10.54 1.64 -31.17
CA LEU A 532 -9.08 1.55 -31.05
C LEU A 532 -8.33 2.68 -31.76
N PHE A 533 -8.79 3.11 -32.94
CA PHE A 533 -8.08 4.11 -33.74
C PHE A 533 -7.86 5.44 -32.99
N PRO A 534 -8.88 6.04 -32.33
CA PRO A 534 -8.69 7.27 -31.55
C PRO A 534 -7.69 7.14 -30.40
N ILE A 535 -7.57 5.95 -29.79
CA ILE A 535 -6.64 5.69 -28.69
C ILE A 535 -5.20 5.77 -29.21
N MET A 536 -4.92 5.10 -30.33
CA MET A 536 -3.59 5.01 -30.91
C MET A 536 -3.07 6.35 -31.48
N CYS A 537 -3.99 7.26 -31.82
CA CYS A 537 -3.66 8.60 -32.31
C CYS A 537 -3.59 9.67 -31.20
N ASN A 538 -3.80 9.32 -29.92
CA ASN A 538 -3.88 10.30 -28.84
C ASN A 538 -2.49 10.78 -28.38
N THR A 539 -2.15 12.03 -28.65
CA THR A 539 -0.85 12.63 -28.27
C THR A 539 -0.79 13.18 -26.85
N LYS A 540 -1.91 13.16 -26.11
CA LYS A 540 -1.94 13.59 -24.70
C LYS A 540 -1.30 12.52 -23.82
N PRO A 541 -0.60 12.92 -22.75
CA PRO A 541 -0.11 11.95 -21.78
C PRO A 541 -1.28 11.24 -21.07
N PHE A 542 -0.98 10.09 -20.46
CA PHE A 542 -1.83 9.33 -19.56
C PHE A 542 -1.05 9.03 -18.28
N ILE A 543 -1.69 9.11 -17.13
CA ILE A 543 -1.11 8.59 -15.89
C ILE A 543 -1.45 7.10 -15.79
N TYR A 544 -0.42 6.26 -15.78
CA TYR A 544 -0.54 4.80 -15.67
C TYR A 544 -0.44 4.33 -14.23
N SER A 545 -1.46 3.59 -13.79
CA SER A 545 -1.62 3.16 -12.40
C SER A 545 -1.55 1.64 -12.21
N GLY A 546 -1.18 0.87 -13.24
CA GLY A 546 -1.02 -0.59 -13.17
C GLY A 546 0.32 -1.09 -12.61
N TRP A 547 0.42 -2.43 -12.52
CA TRP A 547 1.53 -3.22 -11.98
C TRP A 547 2.41 -3.81 -13.10
N CYS A 548 1.91 -3.91 -14.33
CA CYS A 548 2.68 -4.40 -15.47
C CYS A 548 3.83 -3.48 -15.92
N SER A 549 3.97 -2.25 -15.38
CA SER A 549 5.12 -1.36 -15.61
C SER A 549 5.45 -0.50 -14.39
N LYS A 550 6.73 -0.10 -14.24
CA LYS A 550 7.19 0.80 -13.18
C LYS A 550 7.02 2.28 -13.52
N LYS A 551 6.94 2.60 -14.81
CA LYS A 551 6.89 3.97 -15.31
C LYS A 551 5.44 4.44 -15.30
N LYS A 552 5.18 5.64 -14.76
CA LYS A 552 3.82 6.08 -14.37
C LYS A 552 3.15 7.05 -15.33
N VAL A 553 3.82 7.45 -16.41
CA VAL A 553 3.26 8.35 -17.40
C VAL A 553 3.54 7.81 -18.79
N LEU A 554 2.49 7.60 -19.58
CA LEU A 554 2.54 7.13 -20.97
C LEU A 554 2.18 8.29 -21.89
N GLN A 555 2.86 8.45 -23.01
CA GLN A 555 2.46 9.40 -24.06
C GLN A 555 2.69 8.78 -25.43
N PHE A 556 1.71 8.90 -26.33
CA PHE A 556 1.92 8.52 -27.72
C PHE A 556 2.52 9.70 -28.49
N SER A 557 3.57 9.46 -29.25
CA SER A 557 4.17 10.44 -30.16
C SER A 557 4.68 9.72 -31.40
N ASN A 558 4.40 10.25 -32.59
CA ASN A 558 4.90 9.70 -33.86
C ASN A 558 4.64 8.18 -34.05
N ASN A 559 3.48 7.68 -33.63
CA ASN A 559 3.12 6.26 -33.61
C ASN A 559 3.99 5.35 -32.71
N GLU A 560 4.74 5.95 -31.79
CA GLU A 560 5.52 5.30 -30.73
C GLU A 560 5.00 5.70 -29.34
N ILE A 561 5.38 4.95 -28.31
CA ILE A 561 4.95 5.20 -26.93
C ILE A 561 6.18 5.50 -26.10
N HIS A 562 6.18 6.69 -25.51
CA HIS A 562 7.25 7.15 -24.64
C HIS A 562 6.75 7.25 -23.21
N TYR A 563 7.67 6.99 -22.29
CA TYR A 563 7.46 7.30 -20.89
C TYR A 563 8.15 8.62 -20.58
N ILE A 564 7.44 9.50 -19.88
CA ILE A 564 7.93 10.82 -19.50
C ILE A 564 7.94 10.98 -17.97
N ASP A 565 8.77 11.90 -17.47
CA ASP A 565 8.87 12.15 -16.04
C ASP A 565 7.65 12.91 -15.53
N TYR A 566 7.15 12.51 -14.36
CA TYR A 566 5.94 13.08 -13.77
C TYR A 566 6.04 14.60 -13.59
N ASP A 567 7.19 15.09 -13.13
CA ASP A 567 7.44 16.50 -12.81
C ASP A 567 7.36 17.43 -14.04
N THR A 568 7.24 16.85 -15.25
CA THR A 568 7.11 17.56 -16.53
C THR A 568 5.67 17.76 -17.01
N ILE A 569 4.69 17.22 -16.27
CA ILE A 569 3.28 17.34 -16.61
C ILE A 569 2.72 18.66 -16.08
N ASP A 570 2.26 19.52 -17.00
CA ASP A 570 1.69 20.84 -16.68
C ASP A 570 0.15 20.90 -16.72
N GLU A 571 -0.56 19.81 -17.11
CA GLU A 571 -2.02 19.79 -17.35
C GLU A 571 -2.79 18.66 -16.62
N LYS A 572 -4.13 18.73 -16.62
CA LYS A 572 -5.04 17.66 -16.12
C LYS A 572 -5.04 16.48 -17.09
N VAL A 573 -4.55 15.33 -16.64
CA VAL A 573 -4.27 14.15 -17.48
C VAL A 573 -5.27 13.03 -17.25
N SER A 574 -5.62 12.28 -18.30
CA SER A 574 -6.44 11.07 -18.22
C SER A 574 -5.65 9.91 -17.61
N ASN A 575 -6.36 8.96 -17.00
CA ASN A 575 -5.76 7.82 -16.29
C ASN A 575 -5.95 6.51 -17.07
N CYS A 576 -5.03 5.56 -16.92
CA CYS A 576 -5.17 4.20 -17.44
C CYS A 576 -4.64 3.13 -16.45
N ASN A 577 -5.16 1.91 -16.58
CA ASN A 577 -4.96 0.78 -15.68
C ASN A 577 -4.49 -0.48 -16.42
N ASP A 578 -4.05 -1.49 -15.68
CA ASP A 578 -3.94 -2.84 -16.24
C ASP A 578 -5.32 -3.38 -16.64
N ILE A 579 -5.33 -4.19 -17.68
CA ILE A 579 -6.49 -4.98 -18.09
C ILE A 579 -6.52 -6.23 -17.22
N VAL A 580 -7.62 -6.38 -16.49
CA VAL A 580 -7.89 -7.46 -15.55
C VAL A 580 -8.97 -8.38 -16.12
N PHE A 581 -8.68 -9.68 -16.17
CA PHE A 581 -9.68 -10.71 -16.50
C PHE A 581 -9.79 -11.73 -15.37
N PRO A 582 -10.95 -11.84 -14.68
CA PRO A 582 -11.15 -12.87 -13.67
C PRO A 582 -11.26 -14.27 -14.33
N LYS A 583 -10.91 -15.33 -13.60
CA LYS A 583 -10.99 -16.73 -14.09
C LYS A 583 -12.39 -17.19 -14.51
N THR A 584 -13.42 -16.39 -14.22
CA THR A 584 -14.83 -16.65 -14.52
C THR A 584 -15.24 -16.23 -15.92
N VAL A 585 -14.44 -15.40 -16.63
CA VAL A 585 -14.84 -14.81 -17.93
C VAL A 585 -14.12 -15.46 -19.13
N VAL A 586 -14.10 -16.80 -19.16
CA VAL A 586 -13.33 -17.57 -20.15
C VAL A 586 -13.87 -17.40 -21.57
N HIS A 587 -15.17 -17.15 -21.78
CA HIS A 587 -15.75 -17.03 -23.11
C HIS A 587 -15.61 -15.63 -23.69
N PHE A 588 -15.54 -14.61 -22.84
CA PHE A 588 -15.39 -13.21 -23.21
C PHE A 588 -14.03 -12.91 -23.86
N VAL A 589 -12.96 -13.55 -23.38
CA VAL A 589 -11.59 -13.22 -23.76
C VAL A 589 -11.11 -13.90 -25.07
N PRO A 590 -10.14 -13.31 -25.78
CA PRO A 590 -9.47 -13.93 -26.93
C PRO A 590 -8.76 -15.25 -26.58
N GLU A 591 -8.63 -16.14 -27.58
CA GLU A 591 -8.17 -17.53 -27.40
C GLU A 591 -6.86 -17.72 -26.60
N PRO A 592 -5.79 -16.94 -26.81
CA PRO A 592 -4.55 -17.11 -26.05
C PRO A 592 -4.71 -16.85 -24.54
N ILE A 593 -5.66 -15.98 -24.16
CA ILE A 593 -5.94 -15.63 -22.77
C ILE A 593 -6.78 -16.72 -22.10
N LYS A 594 -7.53 -17.54 -22.84
CA LYS A 594 -8.33 -18.63 -22.28
C LYS A 594 -7.48 -19.65 -21.56
N TYR A 595 -6.32 -20.02 -22.13
CA TYR A 595 -5.37 -20.93 -21.50
C TYR A 595 -4.81 -20.37 -20.19
N GLU A 596 -4.54 -19.06 -20.17
CA GLU A 596 -4.06 -18.36 -18.97
C GLU A 596 -5.11 -18.43 -17.86
N LEU A 597 -6.37 -18.11 -18.16
CA LEU A 597 -7.47 -18.17 -17.19
C LEU A 597 -7.74 -19.59 -16.70
N PHE A 598 -7.68 -20.60 -17.58
CA PHE A 598 -7.85 -22.00 -17.20
C PHE A 598 -6.80 -22.44 -16.18
N LEU A 599 -5.54 -22.06 -16.37
CA LEU A 599 -4.47 -22.37 -15.43
C LEU A 599 -4.67 -21.68 -14.06
N GLN A 600 -5.28 -20.48 -14.04
CA GLN A 600 -5.65 -19.80 -12.79
C GLN A 600 -6.83 -20.44 -12.05
N GLN A 601 -7.66 -21.27 -12.69
CA GLN A 601 -8.75 -21.97 -11.97
C GLN A 601 -8.21 -22.96 -10.94
N CYS A 602 -7.00 -23.49 -11.17
CA CYS A 602 -6.33 -24.43 -10.29
C CYS A 602 -5.63 -23.76 -9.09
N THR A 603 -5.65 -22.42 -8.99
CA THR A 603 -5.00 -21.68 -7.91
C THR A 603 -6.01 -21.22 -6.83
N LYS A 604 -5.63 -21.38 -5.55
CA LYS A 604 -6.46 -20.94 -4.41
C LYS A 604 -6.35 -19.43 -4.13
N GLN A 605 -5.31 -18.77 -4.64
CA GLN A 605 -5.02 -17.35 -4.45
C GLN A 605 -4.51 -16.79 -5.79
N TRP A 606 -4.85 -15.53 -6.11
CA TRP A 606 -4.61 -14.89 -7.43
C TRP A 606 -5.41 -15.53 -8.59
N GLN A 607 -6.70 -15.17 -8.69
CA GLN A 607 -7.68 -15.81 -9.60
C GLN A 607 -7.99 -14.98 -10.86
N PHE A 608 -7.01 -14.23 -11.35
CA PHE A 608 -7.17 -13.33 -12.50
C PHE A 608 -5.89 -13.21 -13.31
N CYS A 609 -6.03 -12.70 -14.54
CA CYS A 609 -4.92 -12.35 -15.42
C CYS A 609 -4.78 -10.82 -15.54
N LEU A 610 -3.55 -10.32 -15.55
CA LEU A 610 -3.22 -8.91 -15.77
C LEU A 610 -2.45 -8.71 -17.06
N TYR A 611 -2.81 -7.66 -17.80
CA TYR A 611 -2.10 -7.23 -19.00
C TYR A 611 -1.90 -5.71 -19.00
N HIS A 612 -0.73 -5.27 -19.43
CA HIS A 612 -0.50 -3.84 -19.67
C HIS A 612 -1.44 -3.35 -20.79
N PRO A 613 -2.13 -2.19 -20.64
CA PRO A 613 -3.14 -1.73 -21.60
C PRO A 613 -2.59 -1.54 -23.02
N VAL A 614 -1.36 -1.02 -23.13
CA VAL A 614 -0.66 -0.90 -24.42
C VAL A 614 -0.37 -2.26 -25.09
N VAL A 615 0.11 -3.24 -24.33
CA VAL A 615 0.39 -4.59 -24.84
C VAL A 615 -0.91 -5.20 -25.38
N TYR A 616 -2.00 -5.05 -24.62
CA TYR A 616 -3.31 -5.55 -25.01
C TYR A 616 -3.89 -4.81 -26.22
N ALA A 617 -3.70 -3.50 -26.33
CA ALA A 617 -4.12 -2.71 -27.49
C ALA A 617 -3.43 -3.17 -28.79
N PHE A 618 -2.10 -3.35 -28.77
CA PHE A 618 -1.37 -3.89 -29.92
C PHE A 618 -1.82 -5.31 -30.28
N PHE A 619 -2.08 -6.14 -29.27
CA PHE A 619 -2.63 -7.49 -29.48
C PHE A 619 -4.02 -7.45 -30.17
N LEU A 620 -4.95 -6.60 -29.71
CA LEU A 620 -6.26 -6.45 -30.35
C LEU A 620 -6.15 -5.94 -31.80
N MET A 621 -5.26 -4.97 -32.07
CA MET A 621 -5.02 -4.50 -33.43
C MET A 621 -4.50 -5.62 -34.35
N PHE A 622 -3.62 -6.49 -33.84
CA PHE A 622 -3.16 -7.66 -34.57
C PHE A 622 -4.31 -8.63 -34.90
N GLU A 623 -5.14 -8.97 -33.91
CA GLU A 623 -6.30 -9.85 -34.11
C GLU A 623 -7.29 -9.28 -35.14
N ILE A 624 -7.56 -7.98 -35.09
CA ILE A 624 -8.44 -7.32 -36.06
C ILE A 624 -7.83 -7.37 -37.46
N THR A 625 -6.54 -7.00 -37.59
CA THR A 625 -5.83 -7.01 -38.88
C THR A 625 -5.87 -8.41 -39.50
N ARG A 626 -5.72 -9.46 -38.69
CA ARG A 626 -5.87 -10.85 -39.13
C ARG A 626 -7.29 -11.17 -39.57
N LYS A 627 -8.33 -10.81 -38.78
CA LYS A 627 -9.74 -11.06 -39.13
C LYS A 627 -10.16 -10.40 -40.45
N ILE A 628 -9.62 -9.22 -40.78
CA ILE A 628 -9.93 -8.51 -42.04
C ILE A 628 -8.97 -8.89 -43.19
N ASN A 629 -8.09 -9.88 -43.01
CA ASN A 629 -7.05 -10.25 -43.98
C ASN A 629 -6.14 -9.07 -44.39
N GLY A 630 -5.80 -8.20 -43.43
CA GLY A 630 -4.94 -7.05 -43.66
C GLY A 630 -3.51 -7.43 -44.08
N PRO A 631 -2.78 -6.51 -44.74
CA PRO A 631 -1.47 -6.81 -45.32
C PRO A 631 -0.45 -7.29 -44.29
N MET A 632 0.41 -8.22 -44.68
CA MET A 632 1.47 -8.76 -43.81
C MET A 632 2.45 -7.69 -43.32
N ILE A 633 2.67 -6.62 -44.11
CA ILE A 633 3.49 -5.47 -43.71
C ILE A 633 2.91 -4.80 -42.46
N VAL A 634 1.59 -4.56 -42.43
CA VAL A 634 0.91 -3.95 -41.28
C VAL A 634 0.97 -4.86 -40.07
N GLN A 635 0.78 -6.17 -40.26
CA GLN A 635 0.92 -7.17 -39.18
C GLN A 635 2.34 -7.14 -38.59
N ASN A 636 3.37 -7.10 -39.43
CA ASN A 636 4.76 -7.04 -38.99
C ASN A 636 5.11 -5.73 -38.26
N GLU A 637 4.55 -4.61 -38.69
CA GLU A 637 4.73 -3.32 -38.00
C GLU A 637 4.14 -3.37 -36.58
N ILE A 638 2.94 -3.91 -36.44
CA ILE A 638 2.28 -4.09 -35.12
C ILE A 638 3.13 -5.01 -34.23
N LEU A 639 3.64 -6.13 -34.76
CA LEU A 639 4.46 -7.07 -34.00
C LEU A 639 5.80 -6.46 -33.57
N GLY A 640 6.42 -5.64 -34.43
CA GLY A 640 7.63 -4.90 -34.10
C GLY A 640 7.39 -3.95 -32.91
N LYS A 641 6.32 -3.15 -32.96
CA LYS A 641 5.95 -2.22 -31.87
C LYS A 641 5.63 -2.96 -30.57
N LEU A 642 4.87 -4.06 -30.64
CA LEU A 642 4.56 -4.90 -29.50
C LEU A 642 5.83 -5.47 -28.86
N SER A 643 6.74 -6.03 -29.66
CA SER A 643 8.00 -6.59 -29.17
C SER A 643 8.85 -5.52 -28.48
N THR A 644 9.02 -4.35 -29.07
CA THR A 644 9.79 -3.24 -28.48
C THR A 644 9.18 -2.79 -27.15
N PHE A 645 7.85 -2.60 -27.10
CA PHE A 645 7.19 -2.12 -25.89
C PHE A 645 7.25 -3.12 -24.74
N ILE A 646 7.19 -4.43 -25.03
CA ILE A 646 7.39 -5.48 -24.00
C ILE A 646 8.78 -5.35 -23.38
N GLU A 647 9.80 -4.99 -24.16
CA GLU A 647 11.15 -4.70 -23.67
C GLU A 647 11.22 -3.47 -22.75
N ASP A 648 10.46 -2.41 -23.06
CA ASP A 648 10.36 -1.22 -22.21
C ASP A 648 9.65 -1.44 -20.87
N CYS A 649 8.85 -2.50 -20.75
CA CYS A 649 8.14 -2.89 -19.52
C CYS A 649 9.01 -3.69 -18.54
N LYS A 650 10.34 -3.65 -18.66
CA LYS A 650 11.26 -4.41 -17.81
C LYS A 650 11.02 -4.15 -16.32
N GLY A 651 10.92 -5.24 -15.55
CA GLY A 651 10.68 -5.19 -14.12
C GLY A 651 9.20 -5.03 -13.70
N GLY A 652 8.26 -5.02 -14.65
CA GLY A 652 6.82 -5.10 -14.39
C GLY A 652 6.32 -6.50 -14.01
N TYR A 653 5.16 -6.56 -13.35
CA TYR A 653 4.46 -7.81 -13.01
C TYR A 653 3.91 -8.50 -14.27
N GLU A 654 3.76 -9.84 -14.23
CA GLU A 654 3.05 -10.61 -15.26
C GLU A 654 3.61 -10.52 -16.70
N ARG A 655 4.84 -10.00 -16.87
CA ARG A 655 5.50 -9.82 -18.18
C ARG A 655 5.57 -11.10 -19.03
N HIS A 656 5.65 -12.26 -18.41
CA HIS A 656 5.61 -13.56 -19.11
C HIS A 656 4.32 -13.72 -19.95
N ARG A 657 3.17 -13.20 -19.47
CA ARG A 657 1.91 -13.21 -20.22
C ARG A 657 1.96 -12.32 -21.46
N ALA A 658 2.69 -11.20 -21.40
CA ALA A 658 2.91 -10.35 -22.57
C ALA A 658 3.75 -11.08 -23.63
N TYR A 659 4.77 -11.83 -23.22
CA TYR A 659 5.50 -12.72 -24.12
C TYR A 659 4.60 -13.84 -24.67
N ASN A 660 3.72 -14.43 -23.85
CA ASN A 660 2.78 -15.45 -24.32
C ASN A 660 1.83 -14.91 -25.42
N LEU A 661 1.33 -13.68 -25.27
CA LEU A 661 0.56 -13.00 -26.32
C LEU A 661 1.39 -12.79 -27.59
N LEU A 662 2.62 -12.29 -27.48
CA LEU A 662 3.50 -12.07 -28.63
C LEU A 662 3.85 -13.40 -29.35
N GLY A 663 4.15 -14.45 -28.59
CA GLY A 663 4.42 -15.79 -29.13
C GLY A 663 3.21 -16.36 -29.88
N SER A 664 2.00 -16.13 -29.36
CA SER A 664 0.76 -16.51 -30.04
C SER A 664 0.58 -15.76 -31.36
N CYS A 665 0.88 -14.46 -31.39
CA CYS A 665 0.83 -13.69 -32.63
C CYS A 665 1.82 -14.21 -33.69
N TYR A 666 3.07 -14.49 -33.31
CA TYR A 666 4.05 -15.09 -34.23
C TYR A 666 3.59 -16.45 -34.75
N TYR A 667 3.07 -17.30 -33.87
CA TYR A 667 2.53 -18.59 -34.25
C TYR A 667 1.37 -18.45 -35.25
N LYS A 668 0.43 -17.52 -35.03
CA LYS A 668 -0.69 -17.23 -35.96
C LYS A 668 -0.24 -16.70 -37.32
N CYS A 669 0.94 -16.09 -37.42
CA CYS A 669 1.58 -15.69 -38.68
C CYS A 669 2.38 -16.82 -39.36
N GLY A 670 2.45 -18.02 -38.76
CA GLY A 670 3.30 -19.11 -39.25
C GLY A 670 4.79 -18.95 -38.92
N ARG A 671 5.16 -17.94 -38.12
CA ARG A 671 6.53 -17.63 -37.70
C ARG A 671 6.90 -18.46 -36.46
N LYS A 672 7.01 -19.77 -36.67
CA LYS A 672 7.12 -20.75 -35.58
C LYS A 672 8.42 -20.65 -34.79
N ASP A 673 9.54 -20.35 -35.45
CA ASP A 673 10.83 -20.24 -34.77
C ASP A 673 10.85 -19.01 -33.84
N GLU A 674 10.33 -17.87 -34.30
CA GLU A 674 10.16 -16.70 -33.43
C GLU A 674 9.18 -16.94 -32.30
N ALA A 675 8.11 -17.70 -32.54
CA ALA A 675 7.18 -18.09 -31.47
C ALA A 675 7.89 -18.91 -30.38
N ILE A 676 8.72 -19.89 -30.77
CA ILE A 676 9.51 -20.71 -29.84
C ILE A 676 10.44 -19.82 -29.00
N ASP A 677 11.19 -18.92 -29.63
CA ASP A 677 12.13 -18.03 -28.95
C ASP A 677 11.41 -17.17 -27.91
N ILE A 678 10.24 -16.63 -28.26
CA ILE A 678 9.44 -15.80 -27.35
C ILE A 678 8.86 -16.62 -26.19
N TYR A 679 8.34 -17.83 -26.43
CA TYR A 679 7.87 -18.69 -25.34
C TYR A 679 9.02 -19.10 -24.39
N CYS A 680 10.22 -19.34 -24.93
CA CYS A 680 11.41 -19.56 -24.10
C CYS A 680 11.75 -18.35 -23.23
N ARG A 681 11.65 -17.12 -23.77
CA ARG A 681 11.82 -15.89 -22.96
C ARG A 681 10.74 -15.75 -21.89
N SER A 682 9.49 -16.12 -22.19
CA SER A 682 8.42 -16.18 -21.20
C SER A 682 8.78 -17.09 -20.01
N LEU A 683 9.36 -18.28 -20.28
CA LEU A 683 9.81 -19.20 -19.24
C LEU A 683 11.02 -18.68 -18.45
N GLN A 684 11.87 -17.85 -19.05
CA GLN A 684 12.97 -17.18 -18.34
C GLN A 684 12.44 -16.10 -17.38
N GLU A 685 11.35 -15.41 -17.73
CA GLU A 685 10.67 -14.47 -16.84
C GLU A 685 9.91 -15.16 -15.70
N GLN A 686 9.33 -16.34 -15.96
CA GLN A 686 8.65 -17.16 -14.96
C GLN A 686 8.81 -18.65 -15.28
N SER A 687 9.63 -19.32 -14.47
CA SER A 687 10.03 -20.72 -14.63
C SER A 687 9.17 -21.73 -13.88
N ASP A 688 8.07 -21.29 -13.24
CA ASP A 688 7.18 -22.20 -12.51
C ASP A 688 6.22 -22.96 -13.45
N ASN A 689 5.63 -24.05 -12.95
CA ASN A 689 4.66 -24.87 -13.67
C ASN A 689 3.31 -24.13 -13.94
N LYS A 690 3.23 -22.82 -13.64
CA LYS A 690 2.03 -21.99 -13.82
C LYS A 690 2.18 -21.01 -15.00
N ASN A 691 3.09 -21.29 -15.92
CA ASN A 691 3.25 -20.54 -17.17
C ASN A 691 2.68 -21.31 -18.37
N VAL A 692 1.77 -20.69 -19.12
CA VAL A 692 1.12 -21.30 -20.30
C VAL A 692 2.11 -21.55 -21.46
N ALA A 693 3.26 -20.88 -21.49
CA ALA A 693 4.29 -21.09 -22.50
C ALA A 693 4.69 -22.56 -22.68
N ILE A 694 4.67 -23.35 -21.59
CA ILE A 694 4.94 -24.80 -21.64
C ILE A 694 3.96 -25.51 -22.57
N TYR A 695 2.66 -25.21 -22.46
CA TYR A 695 1.61 -25.81 -23.28
C TYR A 695 1.78 -25.42 -24.76
N HIS A 696 2.06 -24.14 -25.04
CA HIS A 696 2.29 -23.69 -26.42
C HIS A 696 3.53 -24.32 -27.05
N LEU A 697 4.62 -24.49 -26.30
CA LEU A 697 5.81 -25.20 -26.75
C LEU A 697 5.50 -26.68 -27.03
N CYS A 698 4.69 -27.34 -26.19
CA CYS A 698 4.25 -28.72 -26.44
C CYS A 698 3.44 -28.84 -27.74
N ILE A 699 2.53 -27.90 -28.03
CA ILE A 699 1.77 -27.88 -29.29
C ILE A 699 2.71 -27.76 -30.49
N LEU A 700 3.65 -26.81 -30.45
CA LEU A 700 4.64 -26.60 -31.50
C LEU A 700 5.55 -27.83 -31.72
N LEU A 701 5.94 -28.51 -30.64
CA LEU A 701 6.72 -29.75 -30.69
C LEU A 701 5.90 -30.88 -31.33
N LEU A 702 4.64 -31.05 -30.93
CA LEU A 702 3.74 -32.05 -31.50
C LEU A 702 3.56 -31.82 -33.01
N GLU A 703 3.31 -30.59 -33.44
CA GLU A 703 3.18 -30.25 -34.86
C GLU A 703 4.44 -30.63 -35.65
N LYS A 704 5.61 -30.35 -35.09
CA LYS A 704 6.91 -30.67 -35.70
C LYS A 704 7.16 -32.18 -35.78
N ILE A 705 6.65 -32.95 -34.82
CA ILE A 705 6.70 -34.41 -34.83
C ILE A 705 5.71 -34.96 -35.87
N THR A 706 4.48 -34.45 -35.91
CA THR A 706 3.45 -34.89 -36.86
C THR A 706 3.81 -34.54 -38.31
N SER A 707 4.41 -33.38 -38.55
CA SER A 707 4.86 -32.99 -39.90
C SER A 707 6.04 -33.85 -40.38
N LYS A 708 6.90 -34.32 -39.47
CA LYS A 708 7.98 -35.26 -39.81
C LYS A 708 7.45 -36.66 -40.10
N THR A 709 6.45 -37.12 -39.36
CA THR A 709 5.82 -38.43 -39.58
C THR A 709 4.99 -38.46 -40.87
N SER A 710 4.28 -37.37 -41.23
CA SER A 710 3.58 -37.28 -42.51
C SER A 710 4.54 -37.26 -43.72
N VAL A 711 5.70 -36.61 -43.61
CA VAL A 711 6.76 -36.63 -44.65
C VAL A 711 7.43 -38.00 -44.78
N LEU A 712 7.53 -38.76 -43.68
CA LEU A 712 8.02 -40.14 -43.72
C LEU A 712 7.01 -41.09 -44.37
N TYR A 713 5.70 -40.91 -44.11
CA TYR A 713 4.63 -41.66 -44.75
C TYR A 713 4.48 -41.34 -46.25
N SER A 714 4.64 -40.07 -46.67
CA SER A 714 4.60 -39.69 -48.08
C SER A 714 5.85 -40.07 -48.88
N ARG A 715 6.93 -40.50 -48.21
CA ARG A 715 8.14 -41.07 -48.84
C ARG A 715 8.13 -42.59 -48.86
N THR A 716 7.14 -43.23 -48.23
CA THR A 716 6.97 -44.69 -48.19
C THR A 716 5.75 -45.18 -48.98
N GLN A 717 4.96 -44.26 -49.55
CA GLN A 717 4.14 -44.48 -50.76
C GLN A 717 4.95 -44.05 -51.98
#